data_AF-A0A2P5HWW8-F1
#
_entry.id   AF-A0A2P5HWW8-F1
#
_cell.length_a   1.000
_cell.length_b   1.000
_cell.length_c   1.000
_cell.angle_alpha   90.00
_cell.angle_beta   90.00
_cell.angle_gamma   90.00
#
_symmetry.space_group_name_H-M   'P 1'
#
loop_
_entity.id
_entity.type
_entity.pdbx_description
1 polymer ?
#
loop_
_entity_poly.entity_id
_entity_poly.type
_entity_poly.pdbx_seq_one_letter_code
_entity_poly.pdbx_strand_id
1 'polypeptide(L)'
;MSPPIRPPKQPRGFLKNPKPSVRQDKNFRIVQVEEDKEDEMHYSELVRHLVMLQPITAAAAVVAGYRYWKLQFSQLLLLQSLGLDMNTRLIFAVIDFLLSMPTTFKAILDMVSILTPAPRRPYLQLRGDKVPTVDIIITACNEPFDVVLDTARAAINIDYPASRFRVIVADDGASQELKDGVIDLAKSKPESLLFYTARVKGENDRHKAGNLNHTLKFASSLPGGAAEFVSGLDADMIPMRDILRAQMPHLLRDPNMGLTCPAATFYNVPVNDWLLQSQTVHNKWEEFSRDRINDAWCTGSGWVARRRAIDELGGVPMQTIGEDAFMSTGISNLGWNTAFIPQSLQYGLVPDTYGSHLKQHRRWKLGGLIIGMDKRFGLWGKNVKRLSWKQRLWWFYYPFGALTMPLTTLGLFTAPLFMLAGTPWVVYATDNDLKALAQAAALSFITTFILKCHMSLKTGFRAQMMEQCNNIWISPCKLPRYHTITQLKTFVFPTWLGGQLLTFVPTGSIPNDLHERNAKKRAGLQTRLRSILIKDGAIFHLLFAAFCAASAISVTVRAHRQFPQHGSEFGVYLLTHLGWMPMPWLFSFFACLTPIYYAVFPPTVPDREDLLTQDPLTGAHVIYIHTNARPAAIFAAKDDHSNFWTHKVFEIPGLEVRHIEIPTHTKYGAELEHMEHRSDFVRPGILRDFGGIYLDFDVVPIRDMKPLRESGFKNVFGHELGEKVNNGVMLSIKNSRFMDVFDRDQHEVFSGWWIEHSVLQLTRMTNALMTVPNEVLILERHAFIPDGWDDDRHARLFRRHPSQAVGIEDRQITLEDMNDTVFSYWNWSRSRPRQDWELDYSKSYTIHALSPPLHDYLRRNPLARFTFLPKATST
;
A
#
# COMPACT_ATOMS: atom_id res chain seq x y z
N MET A 1 9.26 -62.05 -29.87
CA MET A 1 9.58 -61.03 -28.83
C MET A 1 9.46 -59.67 -29.48
N SER A 2 8.37 -58.97 -29.21
CA SER A 2 7.98 -57.72 -29.88
C SER A 2 8.82 -56.53 -29.38
N PRO A 3 9.17 -55.56 -30.24
CA PRO A 3 9.98 -54.41 -29.86
C PRO A 3 9.19 -53.39 -29.02
N PRO A 4 9.86 -52.59 -28.16
CA PRO A 4 9.20 -51.66 -27.27
C PRO A 4 8.60 -50.48 -28.03
N ILE A 5 7.33 -50.23 -27.74
CA ILE A 5 6.47 -49.19 -28.31
C ILE A 5 7.04 -47.80 -27.99
N ARG A 6 7.32 -47.00 -29.04
CA ARG A 6 7.66 -45.57 -28.90
C ARG A 6 6.46 -44.81 -28.33
N PRO A 7 6.64 -43.87 -27.38
CA PRO A 7 5.56 -42.98 -26.96
C PRO A 7 5.12 -42.07 -28.12
N PRO A 8 3.84 -41.70 -28.21
CA PRO A 8 3.32 -40.92 -29.33
C PRO A 8 3.93 -39.51 -29.33
N LYS A 9 4.39 -39.07 -30.51
CA LYS A 9 4.77 -37.67 -30.75
C LYS A 9 3.53 -36.79 -30.55
N GLN A 10 3.57 -35.88 -29.57
CA GLN A 10 2.58 -34.80 -29.48
C GLN A 10 2.67 -33.93 -30.75
N PRO A 11 1.53 -33.56 -31.38
CA PRO A 11 1.55 -32.69 -32.54
C PRO A 11 1.99 -31.28 -32.12
N ARG A 12 2.90 -30.68 -32.89
CA ARG A 12 3.22 -29.25 -32.85
C ARG A 12 2.00 -28.46 -33.36
N GLY A 13 1.00 -28.30 -32.50
CA GLY A 13 -0.11 -27.37 -32.73
C GLY A 13 0.35 -25.96 -32.40
N PHE A 14 0.38 -25.08 -33.41
CA PHE A 14 0.37 -23.64 -33.20
C PHE A 14 -0.79 -23.30 -32.25
N LEU A 15 -0.47 -22.76 -31.08
CA LEU A 15 -1.45 -22.22 -30.14
C LEU A 15 -2.16 -21.04 -30.81
N LYS A 16 -3.26 -21.33 -31.51
CA LYS A 16 -4.32 -20.34 -31.72
C LYS A 16 -4.79 -19.93 -30.32
N ASN A 17 -4.57 -18.67 -29.96
CA ASN A 17 -5.16 -18.04 -28.78
C ASN A 17 -6.64 -18.43 -28.72
N PRO A 18 -7.14 -19.02 -27.61
CA PRO A 18 -8.57 -19.17 -27.46
C PRO A 18 -9.15 -17.76 -27.42
N LYS A 19 -10.16 -17.50 -28.27
CA LYS A 19 -11.12 -16.41 -28.02
C LYS A 19 -11.56 -16.52 -26.55
N PRO A 20 -11.86 -15.42 -25.84
CA PRO A 20 -12.29 -15.47 -24.44
C PRO A 20 -13.65 -16.16 -24.36
N SER A 21 -13.67 -17.49 -24.33
CA SER A 21 -14.84 -18.26 -23.97
C SER A 21 -15.01 -18.06 -22.47
N VAL A 22 -16.05 -17.32 -22.09
CA VAL A 22 -16.57 -17.29 -20.73
C VAL A 22 -16.88 -18.73 -20.38
N ARG A 23 -16.00 -19.38 -19.62
CA ARG A 23 -16.31 -20.67 -19.00
C ARG A 23 -17.36 -20.35 -17.94
N GLN A 24 -18.63 -20.44 -18.31
CA GLN A 24 -19.72 -20.44 -17.36
C GLN A 24 -19.66 -21.79 -16.65
N ASP A 25 -18.94 -21.84 -15.55
CA ASP A 25 -19.25 -22.85 -14.54
C ASP A 25 -20.64 -22.51 -14.00
N LYS A 26 -21.52 -23.50 -13.82
CA LYS A 26 -22.92 -23.26 -13.39
C LYS A 26 -23.05 -22.57 -12.02
N ASN A 27 -21.92 -22.36 -11.33
CA ASN A 27 -21.84 -22.00 -9.92
C ASN A 27 -21.33 -20.56 -9.66
N PHE A 28 -20.52 -19.97 -10.56
CA PHE A 28 -19.97 -18.62 -10.39
C PHE A 28 -19.72 -17.95 -11.75
N ARG A 29 -19.74 -16.61 -11.79
CA ARG A 29 -19.49 -15.83 -13.00
C ARG A 29 -18.20 -15.04 -12.86
N ILE A 30 -17.34 -15.14 -13.88
CA ILE A 30 -16.16 -14.28 -14.01
C ILE A 30 -16.55 -13.10 -14.86
N VAL A 31 -16.55 -11.91 -14.26
CA VAL A 31 -16.90 -10.65 -14.92
C VAL A 31 -15.62 -9.84 -15.09
N GLN A 32 -15.47 -9.19 -16.23
CA GLN A 32 -14.44 -8.17 -16.40
C GLN A 32 -15.01 -6.86 -15.86
N VAL A 33 -14.29 -6.23 -14.94
CA VAL A 33 -14.71 -4.93 -14.39
C VAL A 33 -14.18 -3.85 -15.34
N GLU A 34 -15.07 -3.02 -15.85
CA GLU A 34 -14.72 -1.71 -16.41
C GLU A 34 -14.61 -0.75 -15.22
N GLU A 35 -13.41 -0.36 -14.86
CA GLU A 35 -13.24 0.69 -13.86
C GLU A 35 -13.20 2.06 -14.55
N ASP A 36 -14.16 2.91 -14.17
CA ASP A 36 -14.08 4.38 -14.27
C ASP A 36 -13.16 4.96 -13.17
N LYS A 37 -12.50 4.12 -12.37
CA LYS A 37 -11.63 4.55 -11.28
C LYS A 37 -10.25 4.92 -11.82
N GLU A 38 -9.77 6.08 -11.40
CA GLU A 38 -8.39 6.52 -11.49
C GLU A 38 -7.48 5.61 -10.63
N ASP A 39 -7.36 4.33 -10.99
CA ASP A 39 -6.29 3.49 -10.47
C ASP A 39 -4.98 4.00 -11.11
N GLU A 40 -3.94 4.32 -10.32
CA GLU A 40 -2.64 4.88 -10.78
C GLU A 40 -1.90 4.02 -11.85
N MET A 41 -2.52 2.93 -12.28
CA MET A 41 -2.01 1.92 -13.19
C MET A 41 -2.83 1.80 -14.49
N HIS A 42 -3.90 2.59 -14.65
CA HIS A 42 -4.63 2.67 -15.91
C HIS A 42 -3.95 3.64 -16.88
N TYR A 43 -3.07 3.09 -17.70
CA TYR A 43 -2.40 3.83 -18.75
C TYR A 43 -3.36 4.13 -19.91
N SER A 44 -3.31 5.37 -20.42
CA SER A 44 -4.00 5.76 -21.65
C SER A 44 -3.62 4.83 -22.80
N GLU A 45 -4.52 4.69 -23.79
CA GLU A 45 -4.24 3.87 -24.97
C GLU A 45 -2.94 4.29 -25.67
N LEU A 46 -2.64 5.59 -25.69
CA LEU A 46 -1.38 6.12 -26.20
C LEU A 46 -0.18 5.51 -25.48
N VAL A 47 -0.17 5.50 -24.15
CA VAL A 47 0.93 4.94 -23.36
C VAL A 47 1.07 3.43 -23.61
N ARG A 48 -0.04 2.69 -23.77
CA ARG A 48 0.01 1.26 -24.12
C ARG A 48 0.68 1.01 -25.47
N HIS A 49 0.34 1.81 -26.48
CA HIS A 49 0.96 1.72 -27.80
C HIS A 49 2.43 2.12 -27.76
N LEU A 50 2.78 3.18 -27.03
CA LEU A 50 4.17 3.61 -26.87
C LEU A 50 5.01 2.50 -26.26
N VAL A 51 4.57 1.90 -25.15
CA VAL A 51 5.29 0.78 -24.48
C VAL A 51 5.61 -0.37 -25.44
N MET A 52 4.74 -0.65 -26.42
CA MET A 52 4.99 -1.69 -27.44
C MET A 52 6.13 -1.34 -28.41
N LEU A 53 6.54 -0.08 -28.49
CA LEU A 53 7.71 0.40 -29.25
C LEU A 53 9.01 0.28 -28.46
N GLN A 54 8.97 -0.10 -27.17
CA GLN A 54 10.18 -0.23 -26.34
C GLN A 54 11.27 -1.11 -26.96
N PRO A 55 10.97 -2.23 -27.65
CA PRO A 55 11.98 -3.04 -28.32
C PRO A 55 12.86 -2.26 -29.30
N ILE A 56 12.31 -1.23 -29.97
CA ILE A 56 13.04 -0.38 -30.90
C ILE A 56 14.04 0.49 -30.13
N THR A 57 13.59 1.13 -29.05
CA THR A 57 14.47 1.97 -28.20
C THR A 57 15.54 1.13 -27.49
N ALA A 58 15.21 -0.09 -27.08
CA ALA A 58 16.16 -1.02 -26.46
C ALA A 58 17.20 -1.51 -27.48
N ALA A 59 16.77 -1.91 -28.67
CA ALA A 59 17.68 -2.30 -29.75
C ALA A 59 18.62 -1.15 -30.14
N ALA A 60 18.12 0.08 -30.24
CA ALA A 60 18.93 1.26 -30.52
C ALA A 60 20.02 1.47 -29.44
N ALA A 61 19.67 1.36 -28.17
CA ALA A 61 20.62 1.46 -27.06
C ALA A 61 21.69 0.36 -27.10
N VAL A 62 21.29 -0.89 -27.34
CA VAL A 62 22.21 -2.04 -27.43
C VAL A 62 23.16 -1.90 -28.63
N VAL A 63 22.66 -1.50 -29.80
CA VAL A 63 23.47 -1.31 -31.01
C VAL A 63 24.44 -0.14 -30.84
N ALA A 64 23.99 0.97 -30.25
CA ALA A 64 24.85 2.12 -29.98
C ALA A 64 25.95 1.78 -28.96
N GLY A 65 25.61 1.05 -27.89
CA GLY A 65 26.58 0.53 -26.93
C GLY A 65 27.57 -0.44 -27.54
N TYR A 66 27.11 -1.38 -28.39
CA TYR A 66 27.99 -2.29 -29.12
C TYR A 66 28.96 -1.54 -30.04
N ARG A 67 28.48 -0.51 -30.77
CA ARG A 67 29.34 0.32 -31.63
C ARG A 67 30.42 1.02 -30.81
N TYR A 68 30.06 1.61 -29.67
CA TYR A 68 31.01 2.25 -28.77
C TYR A 68 32.11 1.27 -28.31
N TRP A 69 31.70 0.11 -27.79
CA TRP A 69 32.64 -0.90 -27.32
C TRP A 69 33.52 -1.48 -28.43
N LYS A 70 32.96 -1.74 -29.62
CA LYS A 70 33.71 -2.20 -30.78
C LYS A 70 34.83 -1.20 -31.14
N LEU A 71 34.51 0.10 -31.17
CA LEU A 71 35.50 1.13 -31.45
C LEU A 71 36.56 1.16 -30.35
N GLN A 72 36.17 1.18 -29.07
CA GLN A 72 37.10 1.20 -27.94
C GLN A 72 38.09 0.02 -27.98
N PHE A 73 37.61 -1.21 -28.20
CA PHE A 73 38.48 -2.39 -28.29
C PHE A 73 39.34 -2.40 -29.56
N SER A 74 38.84 -1.90 -30.69
CA SER A 74 39.65 -1.79 -31.91
C SER A 74 40.84 -0.85 -31.75
N GLN A 75 40.65 0.26 -31.02
CA GLN A 75 41.72 1.22 -30.74
C GLN A 75 42.76 0.66 -29.76
N LEU A 76 42.31 -0.13 -28.77
CA LEU A 76 43.22 -0.86 -27.88
C LEU A 76 44.11 -1.85 -28.65
N LEU A 77 43.53 -2.64 -29.56
CA LEU A 77 44.29 -3.57 -30.41
C LEU A 77 45.27 -2.84 -31.34
N LEU A 78 44.87 -1.67 -31.87
CA LEU A 78 45.76 -0.83 -32.67
C LEU A 78 46.95 -0.34 -31.84
N LEU A 79 46.73 0.18 -30.63
CA LEU A 79 47.83 0.61 -29.76
C LEU A 79 48.76 -0.54 -29.35
N GLN A 80 48.21 -1.75 -29.17
CA GLN A 80 49.02 -2.95 -28.94
C GLN A 80 49.95 -3.23 -30.10
N SER A 81 49.46 -3.11 -31.34
CA SER A 81 50.29 -3.29 -32.54
C SER A 81 51.40 -2.25 -32.68
N LEU A 82 51.26 -1.10 -32.02
CA LEU A 82 52.23 0.00 -31.99
C LEU A 82 53.20 -0.10 -30.79
N GLY A 83 53.11 -1.12 -29.94
CA GLY A 83 54.04 -1.38 -28.83
C GLY A 83 53.94 -0.41 -27.64
N LEU A 84 52.82 0.29 -27.49
CA LEU A 84 52.60 1.24 -26.38
C LEU A 84 52.10 0.54 -25.11
N ASP A 85 52.37 1.12 -23.93
CA ASP A 85 51.91 0.57 -22.64
C ASP A 85 50.37 0.50 -22.59
N MET A 86 49.86 -0.74 -22.64
CA MET A 86 48.44 -1.04 -22.75
C MET A 86 47.85 -1.56 -21.43
N ASN A 87 48.68 -2.00 -20.48
CA ASN A 87 48.21 -2.82 -19.36
C ASN A 87 47.16 -2.08 -18.52
N THR A 88 47.43 -0.83 -18.15
CA THR A 88 46.50 -0.01 -17.35
C THR A 88 45.24 0.37 -18.14
N ARG A 89 45.37 0.63 -19.45
CA ARG A 89 44.26 1.05 -20.33
C ARG A 89 43.31 -0.11 -20.66
N LEU A 90 43.85 -1.30 -20.87
CA LEU A 90 43.07 -2.52 -21.10
C LEU A 90 42.27 -2.89 -19.85
N ILE A 91 42.91 -2.83 -18.66
CA ILE A 91 42.24 -3.11 -17.39
C ILE A 91 41.00 -2.23 -17.23
N PHE A 92 41.11 -0.93 -17.51
CA PHE A 92 39.97 -0.02 -17.45
C PHE A 92 38.86 -0.40 -18.40
N ALA A 93 39.17 -0.57 -19.68
CA ALA A 93 38.17 -0.88 -20.69
C ALA A 93 37.46 -2.20 -20.38
N VAL A 94 38.17 -3.20 -19.87
CA VAL A 94 37.56 -4.47 -19.42
C VAL A 94 36.65 -4.25 -18.21
N ILE A 95 37.09 -3.50 -17.19
CA ILE A 95 36.26 -3.22 -16.01
C ILE A 95 34.99 -2.45 -16.41
N ASP A 96 35.13 -1.35 -17.16
CA ASP A 96 34.00 -0.53 -17.59
C ASP A 96 33.03 -1.32 -18.51
N PHE A 97 33.57 -2.21 -19.36
CA PHE A 97 32.76 -3.13 -20.15
C PHE A 97 31.96 -4.09 -19.27
N LEU A 98 32.59 -4.71 -18.27
CA LEU A 98 31.94 -5.59 -17.32
C LEU A 98 30.87 -4.85 -16.47
N LEU A 99 31.09 -3.58 -16.14
CA LEU A 99 30.10 -2.73 -15.46
C LEU A 99 28.90 -2.41 -16.33
N SER A 100 29.08 -2.32 -17.66
CA SER A 100 27.98 -2.07 -18.62
C SER A 100 27.17 -3.32 -18.98
N MET A 101 27.64 -4.52 -18.63
CA MET A 101 26.99 -5.78 -18.98
C MET A 101 25.61 -5.97 -18.34
N PRO A 102 25.39 -5.74 -17.04
CA PRO A 102 24.08 -5.94 -16.41
C PRO A 102 22.98 -5.08 -17.03
N THR A 103 23.27 -3.82 -17.34
CA THR A 103 22.32 -2.88 -17.93
C THR A 103 21.99 -3.26 -19.37
N THR A 104 23.01 -3.61 -20.16
CA THR A 104 22.83 -4.09 -21.55
C THR A 104 22.04 -5.39 -21.58
N PHE A 105 22.38 -6.33 -20.70
CA PHE A 105 21.69 -7.62 -20.62
C PHE A 105 20.23 -7.43 -20.17
N LYS A 106 19.95 -6.60 -19.16
CA LYS A 106 18.57 -6.25 -18.78
C LYS A 106 17.77 -5.64 -19.93
N ALA A 107 18.36 -4.71 -20.70
CA ALA A 107 17.68 -4.12 -21.86
C ALA A 107 17.29 -5.18 -22.91
N ILE A 108 18.14 -6.18 -23.14
CA ILE A 108 17.85 -7.31 -24.03
C ILE A 108 16.70 -8.17 -23.46
N LEU A 109 16.69 -8.44 -22.15
CA LEU A 109 15.63 -9.24 -21.52
C LEU A 109 14.28 -8.55 -21.57
N ASP A 110 14.24 -7.28 -21.23
CA ASP A 110 13.01 -6.47 -21.29
C ASP A 110 12.48 -6.43 -22.74
N MET A 111 13.38 -6.28 -23.72
CA MET A 111 13.03 -6.35 -25.15
C MET A 111 12.43 -7.72 -25.53
N VAL A 112 13.05 -8.83 -25.14
CA VAL A 112 12.55 -10.20 -25.40
C VAL A 112 11.19 -10.43 -24.73
N SER A 113 11.02 -9.93 -23.50
CA SER A 113 9.77 -10.01 -22.75
C SER A 113 8.65 -9.24 -23.43
N ILE A 114 8.90 -8.02 -23.89
CA ILE A 114 7.87 -7.18 -24.52
C ILE A 114 7.47 -7.72 -25.89
N LEU A 115 8.43 -8.23 -26.68
CA LEU A 115 8.17 -8.90 -27.96
C LEU A 115 7.41 -10.23 -27.79
N THR A 116 7.42 -10.82 -26.59
CA THR A 116 6.62 -12.01 -26.31
C THR A 116 5.14 -11.63 -26.22
N PRO A 117 4.23 -12.33 -26.92
CA PRO A 117 2.79 -12.05 -26.85
C PRO A 117 2.29 -12.07 -25.41
N ALA A 118 1.62 -10.98 -25.01
CA ALA A 118 1.16 -10.82 -23.63
C ALA A 118 0.04 -11.83 -23.30
N PRO A 119 0.06 -12.49 -22.14
CA PRO A 119 -1.17 -13.00 -21.57
C PRO A 119 -2.07 -11.80 -21.24
N ARG A 120 -3.32 -11.81 -21.72
CA ARG A 120 -4.29 -10.79 -21.33
C ARG A 120 -4.63 -10.98 -19.86
N ARG A 121 -4.23 -10.03 -19.00
CA ARG A 121 -4.62 -9.93 -17.59
C ARG A 121 -5.56 -8.75 -17.40
N PRO A 122 -6.82 -8.83 -17.89
CA PRO A 122 -7.80 -7.80 -17.59
C PRO A 122 -8.13 -7.81 -16.09
N TYR A 123 -8.70 -6.73 -15.61
CA TYR A 123 -9.29 -6.67 -14.27
C TYR A 123 -10.51 -7.59 -14.24
N LEU A 124 -10.37 -8.71 -13.53
CA LEU A 124 -11.42 -9.71 -13.40
C LEU A 124 -11.95 -9.70 -11.97
N GLN A 125 -13.24 -9.95 -11.82
CA GLN A 125 -13.85 -10.15 -10.53
C GLN A 125 -14.73 -11.40 -10.54
N LEU A 126 -14.59 -12.21 -9.50
CA LEU A 126 -15.42 -13.39 -9.27
C LEU A 126 -16.74 -12.98 -8.61
N ARG A 127 -17.87 -13.25 -9.29
CA ARG A 127 -19.23 -12.99 -8.79
C ARG A 127 -19.96 -14.30 -8.47
N GLY A 128 -20.72 -14.29 -7.37
CA GLY A 128 -21.46 -15.43 -6.84
C GLY A 128 -20.83 -16.04 -5.57
N ASP A 129 -21.57 -16.97 -4.95
CA ASP A 129 -21.24 -17.51 -3.62
C ASP A 129 -20.74 -18.97 -3.64
N LYS A 130 -20.93 -19.69 -4.74
CA LYS A 130 -20.40 -21.06 -4.89
C LYS A 130 -18.97 -21.04 -5.43
N VAL A 131 -18.06 -20.55 -4.60
CA VAL A 131 -16.64 -20.35 -4.94
C VAL A 131 -15.74 -21.42 -4.29
N PRO A 132 -14.50 -21.63 -4.77
CA PRO A 132 -13.55 -22.59 -4.20
C PRO A 132 -13.12 -22.24 -2.77
N THR A 133 -12.58 -23.22 -2.05
CA THR A 133 -12.09 -23.01 -0.69
C THR A 133 -10.70 -22.37 -0.66
N VAL A 134 -10.47 -21.43 0.26
CA VAL A 134 -9.19 -20.69 0.40
C VAL A 134 -8.73 -20.60 1.86
N ASP A 135 -7.47 -20.93 2.11
CA ASP A 135 -6.81 -20.72 3.40
C ASP A 135 -5.96 -19.46 3.36
N ILE A 136 -6.28 -18.44 4.14
CA ILE A 136 -5.46 -17.23 4.27
C ILE A 136 -4.57 -17.39 5.50
N ILE A 137 -3.26 -17.40 5.31
CA ILE A 137 -2.27 -17.56 6.37
C ILE A 137 -1.58 -16.22 6.60
N ILE A 138 -1.76 -15.64 7.79
CA ILE A 138 -1.08 -14.42 8.23
C ILE A 138 0.15 -14.86 9.03
N THR A 139 1.35 -14.61 8.52
CA THR A 139 2.59 -14.96 9.23
C THR A 139 3.09 -13.81 10.07
N ALA A 140 3.22 -14.04 11.39
CA ALA A 140 3.78 -13.10 12.35
C ALA A 140 5.05 -13.67 13.01
N CYS A 141 6.04 -12.82 13.25
CA CYS A 141 7.25 -13.04 14.02
C CYS A 141 7.66 -11.75 14.76
N ASN A 142 7.10 -11.56 15.97
CA ASN A 142 7.39 -10.43 16.88
C ASN A 142 7.04 -9.03 16.32
N GLU A 143 6.10 -8.92 15.38
CA GLU A 143 5.53 -7.62 15.00
C GLU A 143 4.66 -7.06 16.14
N PRO A 144 4.43 -5.72 16.18
CA PRO A 144 3.56 -5.11 17.17
C PRO A 144 2.13 -5.68 17.11
N PHE A 145 1.51 -5.87 18.28
CA PHE A 145 0.17 -6.45 18.43
C PHE A 145 -0.87 -5.80 17.51
N ASP A 146 -0.95 -4.47 17.50
CA ASP A 146 -1.94 -3.72 16.70
C ASP A 146 -1.79 -3.94 15.20
N VAL A 147 -0.54 -4.07 14.72
CA VAL A 147 -0.26 -4.29 13.28
C VAL A 147 -0.79 -5.64 12.83
N VAL A 148 -0.55 -6.70 13.60
CA VAL A 148 -1.04 -8.04 13.28
C VAL A 148 -2.58 -8.08 13.36
N LEU A 149 -3.15 -7.44 14.38
CA LEU A 149 -4.58 -7.48 14.63
C LEU A 149 -5.37 -6.73 13.55
N ASP A 150 -4.88 -5.59 13.06
CA ASP A 150 -5.52 -4.87 11.96
C ASP A 150 -5.49 -5.65 10.65
N THR A 151 -4.38 -6.31 10.36
CA THR A 151 -4.30 -7.22 9.21
C THR A 151 -5.28 -8.38 9.35
N ALA A 152 -5.43 -8.95 10.56
CA ALA A 152 -6.43 -9.99 10.83
C ALA A 152 -7.87 -9.47 10.69
N ARG A 153 -8.17 -8.27 11.20
CA ARG A 153 -9.48 -7.60 11.07
C ARG A 153 -9.83 -7.33 9.60
N ALA A 154 -8.87 -6.93 8.78
CA ALA A 154 -9.08 -6.74 7.36
C ALA A 154 -9.28 -8.09 6.64
N ALA A 155 -8.49 -9.11 6.98
CA ALA A 155 -8.58 -10.44 6.37
C ALA A 155 -9.94 -11.14 6.62
N ILE A 156 -10.51 -11.02 7.83
CA ILE A 156 -11.84 -11.59 8.11
C ILE A 156 -13.00 -10.86 7.40
N ASN A 157 -12.77 -9.61 6.96
CA ASN A 157 -13.75 -8.77 6.26
C ASN A 157 -13.62 -8.80 4.72
N ILE A 158 -12.79 -9.71 4.19
CA ILE A 158 -12.68 -9.95 2.75
C ILE A 158 -14.05 -10.36 2.20
N ASP A 159 -14.45 -9.76 1.09
CA ASP A 159 -15.66 -10.10 0.34
C ASP A 159 -15.47 -11.46 -0.34
N TYR A 160 -15.70 -12.51 0.44
CA TYR A 160 -15.75 -13.89 0.01
C TYR A 160 -16.75 -14.60 0.94
N PRO A 161 -17.46 -15.66 0.50
CA PRO A 161 -18.41 -16.35 1.37
C PRO A 161 -17.71 -16.92 2.61
N ALA A 162 -18.17 -16.55 3.81
CA ALA A 162 -17.52 -16.91 5.08
C ALA A 162 -17.32 -18.42 5.26
N SER A 163 -18.20 -19.26 4.70
CA SER A 163 -18.07 -20.72 4.73
C SER A 163 -17.02 -21.29 3.78
N ARG A 164 -16.38 -20.46 2.94
CA ARG A 164 -15.45 -20.87 1.88
C ARG A 164 -14.03 -20.36 2.09
N PHE A 165 -13.77 -19.51 3.07
CA PHE A 165 -12.40 -19.16 3.41
C PHE A 165 -12.19 -19.19 4.91
N ARG A 166 -10.96 -19.44 5.32
CA ARG A 166 -10.53 -19.37 6.71
C ARG A 166 -9.29 -18.51 6.82
N VAL A 167 -9.18 -17.79 7.93
CA VAL A 167 -8.02 -16.96 8.26
C VAL A 167 -7.28 -17.65 9.39
N ILE A 168 -5.98 -17.87 9.21
CA ILE A 168 -5.13 -18.53 10.19
C ILE A 168 -3.98 -17.59 10.52
N VAL A 169 -3.95 -17.11 11.76
CA VAL A 169 -2.82 -16.34 12.28
C VAL A 169 -1.76 -17.32 12.77
N ALA A 170 -0.61 -17.32 12.09
CA ALA A 170 0.52 -18.19 12.34
C ALA A 170 1.62 -17.41 13.07
N ASP A 171 1.65 -17.54 14.39
CA ASP A 171 2.59 -16.81 15.25
C ASP A 171 3.87 -17.62 15.52
N ASP A 172 4.99 -17.15 14.97
CA ASP A 172 6.33 -17.70 15.21
C ASP A 172 6.98 -17.11 16.49
N GLY A 173 6.44 -16.04 17.07
CA GLY A 173 6.87 -15.45 18.33
C GLY A 173 6.29 -16.16 19.56
N ALA A 174 5.15 -16.85 19.39
CA ALA A 174 4.38 -17.48 20.46
C ALA A 174 4.00 -16.50 21.58
N SER A 175 3.55 -15.30 21.19
CA SER A 175 3.09 -14.25 22.11
C SER A 175 1.71 -14.59 22.67
N GLN A 176 1.61 -14.58 24.00
CA GLN A 176 0.35 -14.81 24.69
C GLN A 176 -0.66 -13.67 24.44
N GLU A 177 -0.18 -12.42 24.37
CA GLU A 177 -1.01 -11.25 24.06
C GLU A 177 -1.65 -11.37 22.67
N LEU A 178 -0.87 -11.78 21.66
CA LEU A 178 -1.39 -11.97 20.30
C LEU A 178 -2.42 -13.11 20.25
N LYS A 179 -2.14 -14.21 20.95
CA LYS A 179 -3.07 -15.34 21.05
C LYS A 179 -4.42 -14.89 21.64
N ASP A 180 -4.40 -14.17 22.75
CA ASP A 180 -5.61 -13.71 23.43
C ASP A 180 -6.39 -12.71 22.57
N GLY A 181 -5.71 -11.76 21.93
CA GLY A 181 -6.35 -10.81 21.02
C GLY A 181 -6.99 -11.45 19.78
N VAL A 182 -6.36 -12.47 19.19
CA VAL A 182 -6.95 -13.22 18.06
C VAL A 182 -8.14 -14.05 18.51
N ILE A 183 -8.09 -14.66 19.70
CA ILE A 183 -9.20 -15.40 20.29
C ILE A 183 -10.39 -14.47 20.56
N ASP A 184 -10.13 -13.29 21.12
CA ASP A 184 -11.19 -12.31 21.39
C ASP A 184 -11.79 -11.73 20.11
N LEU A 185 -10.97 -11.51 19.07
CA LEU A 185 -11.46 -11.16 17.74
C LEU A 185 -12.37 -12.27 17.17
N ALA A 186 -11.96 -13.54 17.28
CA ALA A 186 -12.76 -14.67 16.83
C ALA A 186 -14.10 -14.78 17.59
N LYS A 187 -14.12 -14.49 18.89
CA LYS A 187 -15.37 -14.42 19.68
C LYS A 187 -16.27 -13.27 19.25
N SER A 188 -15.68 -12.12 18.89
CA SER A 188 -16.44 -10.93 18.47
C SER A 188 -17.15 -11.11 17.12
N LYS A 189 -16.65 -12.02 16.27
CA LYS A 189 -17.21 -12.37 14.96
C LYS A 189 -17.28 -13.88 14.79
N PRO A 190 -18.23 -14.56 15.46
CA PRO A 190 -18.35 -16.01 15.44
C PRO A 190 -18.65 -16.60 14.05
N GLU A 191 -19.17 -15.79 13.13
CA GLU A 191 -19.35 -16.12 11.72
C GLU A 191 -18.03 -16.23 10.94
N SER A 192 -16.96 -15.63 11.45
CA SER A 192 -15.64 -15.67 10.82
C SER A 192 -14.86 -16.92 11.23
N LEU A 193 -14.30 -17.63 10.25
CA LEU A 193 -13.45 -18.81 10.48
C LEU A 193 -12.01 -18.36 10.77
N LEU A 194 -11.80 -17.72 11.92
CA LEU A 194 -10.51 -17.25 12.40
C LEU A 194 -9.87 -18.26 13.37
N PHE A 195 -8.64 -18.68 13.05
CA PHE A 195 -7.87 -19.62 13.85
C PHE A 195 -6.51 -19.05 14.22
N TYR A 196 -6.00 -19.49 15.37
CA TYR A 196 -4.65 -19.19 15.83
C TYR A 196 -3.80 -20.46 15.86
N THR A 197 -2.56 -20.37 15.41
CA THR A 197 -1.57 -21.43 15.57
C THR A 197 -0.21 -20.83 15.91
N ALA A 198 0.52 -21.50 16.79
CA ALA A 198 1.91 -21.21 17.07
C ALA A 198 2.68 -22.52 17.06
N ARG A 199 3.85 -22.53 16.43
CA ARG A 199 4.68 -23.73 16.36
C ARG A 199 5.70 -23.76 17.49
N VAL A 200 6.09 -24.96 17.89
CA VAL A 200 7.26 -25.18 18.74
C VAL A 200 8.50 -25.24 17.86
N LYS A 201 9.49 -24.36 18.09
CA LYS A 201 10.71 -24.30 17.28
C LYS A 201 11.66 -25.45 17.62
N GLY A 202 11.97 -26.28 16.64
CA GLY A 202 13.05 -27.27 16.68
C GLY A 202 14.40 -26.73 16.19
N GLU A 203 15.47 -27.52 16.32
CA GLU A 203 16.85 -27.12 15.97
C GLU A 203 17.07 -26.84 14.46
N ASN A 204 16.20 -27.36 13.58
CA ASN A 204 16.27 -27.18 12.12
C ASN A 204 15.17 -26.27 11.54
N ASP A 205 14.42 -25.58 12.40
CA ASP A 205 13.25 -24.83 11.99
C ASP A 205 13.60 -23.45 11.43
N ARG A 206 13.38 -23.30 10.14
CA ARG A 206 13.70 -22.06 9.41
C ARG A 206 12.49 -21.12 9.38
N HIS A 207 12.56 -20.03 10.14
CA HIS A 207 11.75 -18.79 10.09
C HIS A 207 10.37 -18.89 9.40
N LYS A 208 10.05 -17.99 8.46
CA LYS A 208 8.72 -17.88 7.82
C LYS A 208 8.31 -19.14 7.04
N ALA A 209 9.22 -19.73 6.25
CA ALA A 209 8.93 -20.95 5.47
C ALA A 209 8.49 -22.14 6.34
N GLY A 210 9.16 -22.36 7.48
CA GLY A 210 8.80 -23.42 8.42
C GLY A 210 7.48 -23.13 9.14
N ASN A 211 7.19 -21.87 9.45
CA ASN A 211 5.90 -21.47 10.02
C ASN A 211 4.75 -21.70 9.04
N LEU A 212 4.93 -21.36 7.76
CA LEU A 212 3.98 -21.67 6.69
C LEU A 212 3.74 -23.17 6.57
N ASN A 213 4.80 -24.00 6.54
CA ASN A 213 4.66 -25.46 6.44
C ASN A 213 3.97 -26.09 7.65
N HIS A 214 4.24 -25.60 8.86
CA HIS A 214 3.51 -26.01 10.06
C HIS A 214 2.01 -25.67 9.92
N THR A 215 1.74 -24.44 9.50
CA THR A 215 0.36 -23.94 9.32
C THR A 215 -0.39 -24.70 8.22
N LEU A 216 0.26 -25.07 7.12
CA LEU A 216 -0.34 -25.91 6.08
C LEU A 216 -0.78 -27.28 6.59
N LYS A 217 -0.03 -27.87 7.53
CA LYS A 217 -0.39 -29.13 8.20
C LYS A 217 -1.54 -28.91 9.18
N PHE A 218 -1.47 -27.86 10.00
CA PHE A 218 -2.55 -27.48 10.92
C PHE A 218 -3.86 -27.21 10.18
N ALA A 219 -3.83 -26.45 9.10
CA ALA A 219 -4.98 -26.18 8.24
C ALA A 219 -5.60 -27.48 7.70
N SER A 220 -4.79 -28.49 7.39
CA SER A 220 -5.29 -29.79 6.93
C SER A 220 -6.02 -30.58 8.01
N SER A 221 -5.76 -30.30 9.30
CA SER A 221 -6.43 -30.92 10.45
C SER A 221 -7.73 -30.23 10.89
N LEU A 222 -7.99 -29.02 10.39
CA LEU A 222 -9.20 -28.27 10.70
C LEU A 222 -10.43 -28.88 10.00
N PRO A 223 -11.66 -28.61 10.49
CA PRO A 223 -12.90 -29.05 9.86
C PRO A 223 -12.97 -28.64 8.39
N GLY A 224 -13.37 -29.58 7.52
CA GLY A 224 -13.37 -29.38 6.06
C GLY A 224 -12.05 -29.74 5.35
N GLY A 225 -11.01 -30.12 6.10
CA GLY A 225 -9.74 -30.60 5.54
C GLY A 225 -8.87 -29.50 4.92
N ALA A 226 -7.98 -29.89 4.00
CA ALA A 226 -7.15 -28.95 3.26
C ALA A 226 -7.96 -28.21 2.19
N ALA A 227 -7.86 -26.88 2.15
CA ALA A 227 -8.50 -26.09 1.10
C ALA A 227 -7.84 -26.30 -0.27
N GLU A 228 -8.58 -26.00 -1.34
CA GLU A 228 -8.09 -26.10 -2.71
C GLU A 228 -6.98 -25.08 -3.01
N PHE A 229 -7.06 -23.91 -2.36
CA PHE A 229 -6.13 -22.80 -2.53
C PHE A 229 -5.62 -22.29 -1.19
N VAL A 230 -4.41 -21.74 -1.20
CA VAL A 230 -3.77 -21.12 -0.04
C VAL A 230 -3.28 -19.73 -0.43
N SER A 231 -3.45 -18.77 0.46
CA SER A 231 -2.87 -17.44 0.38
C SER A 231 -1.93 -17.19 1.55
N GLY A 232 -0.77 -16.60 1.27
CA GLY A 232 0.16 -16.14 2.30
C GLY A 232 0.18 -14.63 2.37
N LEU A 233 0.03 -14.09 3.58
CA LEU A 233 -0.02 -12.67 3.88
C LEU A 233 1.00 -12.35 4.99
N ASP A 234 1.80 -11.31 4.79
CA ASP A 234 2.68 -10.79 5.85
C ASP A 234 1.85 -10.03 6.89
N ALA A 235 2.29 -10.04 8.15
CA ALA A 235 1.56 -9.39 9.25
C ALA A 235 1.37 -7.88 9.07
N ASP A 236 2.24 -7.22 8.30
CA ASP A 236 2.21 -5.78 8.04
C ASP A 236 1.54 -5.41 6.71
N MET A 237 0.90 -6.37 6.03
CA MET A 237 0.24 -6.19 4.73
C MET A 237 -1.28 -6.33 4.87
N ILE A 238 -1.98 -5.20 4.90
CA ILE A 238 -3.44 -5.15 5.05
C ILE A 238 -4.09 -5.48 3.69
N PRO A 239 -4.91 -6.54 3.59
CA PRO A 239 -5.53 -6.94 2.33
C PRO A 239 -6.76 -6.09 2.01
N MET A 240 -6.97 -5.79 0.72
CA MET A 240 -8.21 -5.19 0.24
C MET A 240 -9.36 -6.19 0.28
N ARG A 241 -10.59 -5.70 0.45
CA ARG A 241 -11.79 -6.54 0.57
C ARG A 241 -11.99 -7.47 -0.63
N ASP A 242 -11.58 -7.07 -1.81
CA ASP A 242 -11.77 -7.80 -3.06
C ASP A 242 -10.57 -8.68 -3.46
N ILE A 243 -9.51 -8.77 -2.65
CA ILE A 243 -8.25 -9.47 -2.97
C ILE A 243 -8.46 -10.89 -3.53
N LEU A 244 -9.36 -11.68 -2.94
CA LEU A 244 -9.67 -13.03 -3.42
C LEU A 244 -10.52 -12.99 -4.69
N ARG A 245 -11.54 -12.13 -4.75
CA ARG A 245 -12.41 -12.02 -5.94
C ARG A 245 -11.64 -11.51 -7.15
N ALA A 246 -10.58 -10.74 -6.98
CA ALA A 246 -9.73 -10.25 -8.05
C ALA A 246 -8.71 -11.29 -8.56
N GLN A 247 -8.11 -12.08 -7.65
CA GLN A 247 -7.07 -13.05 -8.01
C GLN A 247 -7.62 -14.41 -8.49
N MET A 248 -8.65 -14.93 -7.82
CA MET A 248 -9.23 -16.25 -8.10
C MET A 248 -9.66 -16.49 -9.56
N PRO A 249 -10.23 -15.50 -10.29
CA PRO A 249 -10.54 -15.66 -11.71
C PRO A 249 -9.37 -16.12 -12.57
N HIS A 250 -8.15 -15.65 -12.30
CA HIS A 250 -6.96 -16.01 -13.08
C HIS A 250 -6.56 -17.47 -12.83
N LEU A 251 -6.66 -17.91 -11.57
CA LEU A 251 -6.44 -19.31 -11.21
C LEU A 251 -7.51 -20.22 -11.83
N LEU A 252 -8.78 -19.83 -11.81
CA LEU A 252 -9.88 -20.68 -12.28
C LEU A 252 -9.97 -20.80 -13.81
N ARG A 253 -9.57 -19.76 -14.55
CA ARG A 253 -9.58 -19.78 -16.02
C ARG A 253 -8.51 -20.70 -16.61
N ASP A 254 -7.36 -20.79 -15.96
CA ASP A 254 -6.24 -21.63 -16.38
C ASP A 254 -5.97 -22.74 -15.35
N PRO A 255 -6.33 -24.01 -15.65
CA PRO A 255 -6.06 -25.15 -14.78
C PRO A 255 -4.58 -25.33 -14.44
N ASN A 256 -3.67 -24.86 -15.31
CA ASN A 256 -2.23 -24.93 -15.10
C ASN A 256 -1.68 -23.71 -14.36
N MET A 257 -2.51 -22.72 -13.98
CA MET A 257 -2.10 -21.60 -13.14
C MET A 257 -1.88 -22.07 -11.71
N GLY A 258 -0.62 -22.12 -11.28
CA GLY A 258 -0.23 -22.58 -9.95
C GLY A 258 -0.23 -21.48 -8.90
N LEU A 259 0.10 -20.23 -9.29
CA LEU A 259 0.26 -19.11 -8.37
C LEU A 259 -0.09 -17.77 -9.03
N THR A 260 -0.79 -16.91 -8.30
CA THR A 260 -0.98 -15.49 -8.61
C THR A 260 -0.35 -14.64 -7.51
N CYS A 261 0.24 -13.51 -7.88
CA CYS A 261 0.78 -12.55 -6.93
C CYS A 261 0.29 -11.14 -7.29
N PRO A 262 -0.30 -10.37 -6.36
CA PRO A 262 -0.67 -8.99 -6.60
C PRO A 262 0.55 -8.06 -6.46
N ALA A 263 0.40 -6.81 -6.88
CA ALA A 263 1.39 -5.78 -6.65
C ALA A 263 1.58 -5.55 -5.13
N ALA A 264 2.82 -5.40 -4.69
CA ALA A 264 3.13 -4.98 -3.32
C ALA A 264 3.04 -3.46 -3.22
N THR A 265 1.94 -2.94 -2.66
CA THR A 265 1.72 -1.50 -2.46
C THR A 265 1.85 -1.12 -0.98
N PHE A 266 2.23 0.13 -0.72
CA PHE A 266 2.64 0.58 0.61
C PHE A 266 2.03 1.94 0.93
N TYR A 267 1.58 2.15 2.18
CA TYR A 267 0.90 3.38 2.59
C TYR A 267 1.80 4.37 3.34
N ASN A 268 2.91 3.92 3.94
CA ASN A 268 3.88 4.79 4.66
C ASN A 268 5.07 5.22 3.79
N VAL A 269 4.87 5.36 2.47
CA VAL A 269 5.91 5.85 1.55
C VAL A 269 5.91 7.37 1.53
N PRO A 270 7.05 8.03 1.84
CA PRO A 270 7.10 9.49 1.83
C PRO A 270 7.03 10.05 0.40
N VAL A 271 6.39 11.20 0.23
CA VAL A 271 6.33 11.92 -1.07
C VAL A 271 7.74 12.19 -1.63
N ASN A 272 8.68 12.55 -0.75
CA ASN A 272 10.08 12.80 -1.08
C ASN A 272 10.95 11.56 -0.78
N ASP A 273 10.54 10.40 -1.27
CA ASP A 273 11.30 9.16 -1.12
C ASP A 273 12.62 9.24 -1.91
N TRP A 274 13.73 9.26 -1.19
CA TRP A 274 15.10 9.22 -1.73
C TRP A 274 15.68 7.80 -1.70
N LEU A 275 15.07 6.88 -0.94
CA LEU A 275 15.51 5.49 -0.80
C LEU A 275 14.80 4.57 -1.81
N LEU A 276 13.82 5.08 -2.56
CA LEU A 276 13.05 4.37 -3.59
C LEU A 276 12.39 3.08 -3.03
N GLN A 277 11.75 3.22 -1.87
CA GLN A 277 11.07 2.18 -1.12
C GLN A 277 9.70 1.82 -1.70
N SER A 278 9.13 2.67 -2.57
CA SER A 278 7.83 2.44 -3.21
C SER A 278 7.76 1.20 -4.11
N GLN A 279 8.91 0.63 -4.50
CA GLN A 279 9.03 -0.51 -5.44
C GLN A 279 8.29 -0.32 -6.77
N THR A 280 8.01 0.93 -7.17
CA THR A 280 7.22 1.24 -8.37
C THR A 280 7.84 0.68 -9.65
N VAL A 281 9.16 0.75 -9.80
CA VAL A 281 9.85 0.18 -10.97
C VAL A 281 9.72 -1.34 -11.02
N HIS A 282 9.86 -2.00 -9.88
CA HIS A 282 9.72 -3.44 -9.76
C HIS A 282 8.30 -3.90 -10.15
N ASN A 283 7.27 -3.31 -9.55
CA ASN A 283 5.87 -3.67 -9.80
C ASN A 283 5.38 -3.28 -11.21
N LYS A 284 5.63 -2.03 -11.65
CA LYS A 284 5.05 -1.49 -12.89
C LYS A 284 5.83 -1.90 -14.15
N TRP A 285 7.11 -2.28 -14.03
CA TRP A 285 7.97 -2.67 -15.16
C TRP A 285 8.55 -4.08 -15.08
N GLU A 286 9.24 -4.43 -13.99
CA GLU A 286 9.95 -5.72 -13.93
C GLU A 286 8.99 -6.91 -13.88
N GLU A 287 8.08 -6.95 -12.90
CA GLU A 287 7.09 -8.03 -12.80
C GLU A 287 6.13 -8.05 -13.99
N PHE A 288 5.78 -6.87 -14.52
CA PHE A 288 5.05 -6.76 -15.78
C PHE A 288 5.79 -7.45 -16.95
N SER A 289 7.09 -7.22 -17.09
CA SER A 289 7.90 -7.82 -18.15
C SER A 289 8.06 -9.33 -17.95
N ARG A 290 8.08 -9.79 -16.71
CA ARG A 290 8.24 -11.21 -16.34
C ARG A 290 6.94 -11.99 -16.51
N ASP A 291 5.78 -11.41 -16.19
CA ASP A 291 4.47 -12.04 -16.44
C ASP A 291 4.26 -12.38 -17.93
N ARG A 292 4.77 -11.54 -18.84
CA ARG A 292 4.69 -11.80 -20.29
C ARG A 292 5.35 -13.09 -20.75
N ILE A 293 6.34 -13.57 -19.99
CA ILE A 293 7.03 -14.83 -20.27
C ILE A 293 6.63 -15.94 -19.29
N ASN A 294 5.53 -15.75 -18.54
CA ASN A 294 5.02 -16.68 -17.55
C ASN A 294 6.04 -16.98 -16.43
N ASP A 295 6.69 -15.92 -15.92
CA ASP A 295 7.70 -16.01 -14.85
C ASP A 295 7.40 -15.05 -13.69
N ALA A 296 6.13 -14.70 -13.44
CA ALA A 296 5.78 -13.80 -12.34
C ALA A 296 6.30 -14.34 -11.01
N TRP A 297 6.97 -13.49 -10.22
CA TRP A 297 7.43 -13.87 -8.88
C TRP A 297 6.37 -13.66 -7.83
N CYS A 298 6.52 -14.44 -6.76
CA CYS A 298 5.88 -14.15 -5.50
C CYS A 298 6.72 -13.11 -4.77
N THR A 299 6.17 -11.91 -4.58
CA THR A 299 6.81 -10.77 -3.89
C THR A 299 6.65 -10.81 -2.36
N GLY A 300 6.21 -11.95 -1.82
CA GLY A 300 6.27 -12.27 -0.39
C GLY A 300 4.95 -12.23 0.37
N SER A 301 3.97 -11.46 -0.10
CA SER A 301 2.67 -11.31 0.55
C SER A 301 1.54 -11.20 -0.47
N GLY A 302 0.32 -11.52 -0.05
CA GLY A 302 -0.93 -11.39 -0.81
C GLY A 302 -1.07 -12.38 -1.96
N TRP A 303 -0.12 -13.30 -2.13
CA TRP A 303 -0.15 -14.32 -3.18
C TRP A 303 -1.26 -15.34 -2.92
N VAL A 304 -1.77 -15.95 -3.98
CA VAL A 304 -2.71 -17.08 -3.91
C VAL A 304 -2.17 -18.21 -4.77
N ALA A 305 -2.04 -19.40 -4.21
CA ALA A 305 -1.51 -20.56 -4.89
C ALA A 305 -2.44 -21.76 -4.75
N ARG A 306 -2.42 -22.65 -5.76
CA ARG A 306 -3.09 -23.95 -5.67
C ARG A 306 -2.39 -24.80 -4.64
N ARG A 307 -3.17 -25.39 -3.72
CA ARG A 307 -2.62 -26.27 -2.67
C ARG A 307 -1.82 -27.43 -3.27
N ARG A 308 -2.35 -28.03 -4.34
CA ARG A 308 -1.67 -29.09 -5.11
C ARG A 308 -0.29 -28.66 -5.65
N ALA A 309 -0.14 -27.43 -6.14
CA ALA A 309 1.13 -26.97 -6.68
C ALA A 309 2.20 -26.82 -5.57
N ILE A 310 1.77 -26.38 -4.38
CA ILE A 310 2.63 -26.33 -3.18
C ILE A 310 2.97 -27.76 -2.71
N ASP A 311 2.01 -28.67 -2.67
CA ASP A 311 2.25 -30.04 -2.23
C ASP A 311 3.17 -30.81 -3.21
N GLU A 312 3.02 -30.61 -4.53
CA GLU A 312 3.93 -31.16 -5.55
C GLU A 312 5.37 -30.60 -5.44
N LEU A 313 5.53 -29.38 -4.92
CA LEU A 313 6.84 -28.79 -4.61
C LEU A 313 7.46 -29.41 -3.34
N GLY A 314 6.67 -30.08 -2.50
CA GLY A 314 7.07 -30.58 -1.19
C GLY A 314 6.86 -29.57 -0.05
N GLY A 315 5.95 -28.61 -0.24
CA GLY A 315 5.69 -27.52 0.69
C GLY A 315 6.41 -26.22 0.33
N VAL A 316 6.37 -25.24 1.22
CA VAL A 316 7.10 -23.98 1.08
C VAL A 316 8.61 -24.26 1.23
N PRO A 317 9.45 -23.84 0.28
CA PRO A 317 10.88 -24.11 0.30
C PRO A 317 11.57 -23.54 1.53
N MET A 318 12.25 -24.42 2.27
CA MET A 318 13.00 -24.01 3.47
C MET A 318 14.47 -23.67 3.14
N GLN A 319 14.99 -24.01 1.96
CA GLN A 319 16.43 -23.96 1.69
C GLN A 319 17.04 -22.54 1.63
N THR A 320 16.24 -21.47 1.53
CA THR A 320 16.70 -20.10 1.32
C THR A 320 16.01 -19.09 2.24
N ILE A 321 16.58 -17.89 2.33
CA ILE A 321 16.04 -16.71 3.02
C ILE A 321 15.07 -15.91 2.10
N GLY A 322 15.02 -16.25 0.81
CA GLY A 322 14.04 -15.75 -0.15
C GLY A 322 13.06 -16.86 -0.56
N GLU A 323 12.38 -17.46 0.41
CA GLU A 323 11.46 -18.58 0.22
C GLU A 323 10.35 -18.27 -0.79
N ASP A 324 9.88 -17.02 -0.82
CA ASP A 324 8.79 -16.56 -1.69
C ASP A 324 9.19 -16.62 -3.17
N ALA A 325 10.34 -16.02 -3.50
CA ALA A 325 10.92 -16.08 -4.83
C ALA A 325 11.27 -17.53 -5.21
N PHE A 326 11.74 -18.35 -4.25
CA PHE A 326 11.99 -19.78 -4.51
C PHE A 326 10.69 -20.54 -4.78
N MET A 327 9.59 -20.22 -4.11
CA MET A 327 8.31 -20.89 -4.30
C MET A 327 7.78 -20.68 -5.72
N SER A 328 7.69 -19.41 -6.17
CA SER A 328 7.21 -19.09 -7.54
C SER A 328 8.09 -19.70 -8.63
N THR A 329 9.41 -19.69 -8.43
CA THR A 329 10.37 -20.31 -9.35
C THR A 329 10.27 -21.85 -9.33
N GLY A 330 10.14 -22.45 -8.15
CA GLY A 330 9.93 -23.90 -7.97
C GLY A 330 8.66 -24.38 -8.66
N ILE A 331 7.54 -23.68 -8.46
CA ILE A 331 6.25 -23.93 -9.11
C ILE A 331 6.38 -23.85 -10.64
N SER A 332 7.07 -22.82 -11.14
CA SER A 332 7.34 -22.67 -12.59
C SER A 332 8.16 -23.84 -13.15
N ASN A 333 9.15 -24.34 -12.39
CA ASN A 333 9.95 -25.49 -12.80
C ASN A 333 9.17 -26.83 -12.75
N LEU A 334 8.10 -26.91 -11.97
CA LEU A 334 7.16 -28.04 -12.05
C LEU A 334 6.27 -27.97 -13.30
N GLY A 335 6.33 -26.87 -14.07
CA GLY A 335 5.55 -26.67 -15.29
C GLY A 335 4.20 -25.98 -15.08
N TRP A 336 3.96 -25.48 -13.86
CA TRP A 336 2.82 -24.61 -13.58
C TRP A 336 3.09 -23.19 -14.08
N ASN A 337 2.02 -22.50 -14.44
CA ASN A 337 2.03 -21.09 -14.82
C ASN A 337 1.96 -20.20 -13.57
N THR A 338 2.59 -19.04 -13.63
CA THR A 338 2.48 -18.00 -12.60
C THR A 338 2.01 -16.70 -13.22
N ALA A 339 1.25 -15.91 -12.47
CA ALA A 339 0.71 -14.65 -12.96
C ALA A 339 0.91 -13.49 -11.97
N PHE A 340 1.26 -12.33 -12.51
CA PHE A 340 1.29 -11.07 -11.77
C PHE A 340 -0.01 -10.32 -11.99
N ILE A 341 -0.64 -9.88 -10.91
CA ILE A 341 -1.87 -9.10 -10.93
C ILE A 341 -1.50 -7.65 -10.62
N PRO A 342 -1.52 -6.74 -11.62
CA PRO A 342 -1.03 -5.38 -11.47
C PRO A 342 -2.05 -4.49 -10.74
N GLN A 343 -2.85 -5.03 -9.83
CA GLN A 343 -3.84 -4.30 -9.04
C GLN A 343 -3.31 -4.11 -7.62
N SER A 344 -3.61 -2.96 -7.02
CA SER A 344 -3.26 -2.66 -5.62
C SER A 344 -4.24 -3.38 -4.68
N LEU A 345 -3.99 -4.66 -4.39
CA LEU A 345 -4.89 -5.50 -3.58
C LEU A 345 -4.44 -5.66 -2.12
N GLN A 346 -3.33 -5.06 -1.73
CA GLN A 346 -2.82 -5.08 -0.36
C GLN A 346 -1.98 -3.82 -0.09
N TYR A 347 -2.02 -3.30 1.12
CA TYR A 347 -1.27 -2.12 1.52
C TYR A 347 -0.45 -2.43 2.76
N GLY A 348 0.88 -2.32 2.65
CA GLY A 348 1.78 -2.61 3.76
C GLY A 348 2.74 -1.50 4.14
N LEU A 349 3.69 -1.85 5.01
CA LEU A 349 4.70 -0.95 5.55
C LEU A 349 6.06 -1.12 4.86
N VAL A 350 6.71 -0.01 4.53
CA VAL A 350 8.14 0.04 4.21
C VAL A 350 8.95 0.35 5.48
N PRO A 351 10.23 -0.08 5.56
CA PRO A 351 11.06 0.15 6.75
C PRO A 351 11.22 1.63 7.11
N ASP A 352 11.07 1.95 8.40
CA ASP A 352 11.11 3.34 8.90
C ASP A 352 12.50 3.95 9.02
N THR A 353 13.55 3.13 8.98
CA THR A 353 14.93 3.58 9.16
C THR A 353 15.82 3.19 7.99
N TYR A 354 16.84 4.02 7.76
CA TYR A 354 17.89 3.75 6.77
C TYR A 354 18.54 2.38 6.96
N GLY A 355 18.91 2.05 8.20
CA GLY A 355 19.55 0.77 8.54
C GLY A 355 18.65 -0.45 8.27
N SER A 356 17.35 -0.35 8.54
CA SER A 356 16.38 -1.42 8.24
C SER A 356 16.16 -1.59 6.74
N HIS A 357 16.09 -0.49 5.98
CA HIS A 357 16.04 -0.53 4.51
C HIS A 357 17.26 -1.24 3.90
N LEU A 358 18.48 -0.91 4.36
CA LEU A 358 19.71 -1.59 3.91
C LEU A 358 19.72 -3.10 4.21
N LYS A 359 19.23 -3.50 5.39
CA LYS A 359 19.11 -4.90 5.79
C LYS A 359 18.11 -5.65 4.92
N GLN A 360 16.97 -5.06 4.61
CA GLN A 360 15.96 -5.62 3.71
C GLN A 360 16.54 -5.87 2.31
N HIS A 361 17.17 -4.86 1.70
CA HIS A 361 17.81 -5.03 0.38
C HIS A 361 18.96 -6.04 0.40
N ARG A 362 19.74 -6.11 1.49
CA ARG A 362 20.77 -7.14 1.65
C ARG A 362 20.17 -8.54 1.63
N ARG A 363 19.03 -8.73 2.31
CA ARG A 363 18.32 -10.01 2.37
C ARG A 363 17.85 -10.46 0.99
N TRP A 364 17.23 -9.56 0.22
CA TRP A 364 16.74 -9.87 -1.13
C TRP A 364 17.85 -10.27 -2.10
N LYS A 365 18.96 -9.54 -2.11
CA LYS A 365 20.09 -9.84 -3.01
C LYS A 365 20.81 -11.14 -2.62
N LEU A 366 20.98 -11.43 -1.32
CA LEU A 366 21.57 -12.69 -0.87
C LEU A 366 20.63 -13.87 -1.14
N GLY A 367 19.33 -13.72 -0.86
CA GLY A 367 18.32 -14.73 -1.15
C GLY A 367 18.31 -15.09 -2.64
N GLY A 368 18.34 -14.08 -3.51
CA GLY A 368 18.46 -14.26 -4.97
C GLY A 368 19.70 -15.04 -5.39
N LEU A 369 20.86 -14.73 -4.80
CA LEU A 369 22.11 -15.43 -5.11
C LEU A 369 22.09 -16.90 -4.64
N ILE A 370 21.55 -17.17 -3.44
CA ILE A 370 21.39 -18.54 -2.92
C ILE A 370 20.47 -19.35 -3.84
N ILE A 371 19.33 -18.78 -4.24
CA ILE A 371 18.41 -19.41 -5.20
C ILE A 371 19.14 -19.69 -6.51
N GLY A 372 19.87 -18.70 -7.03
CA GLY A 372 20.68 -18.84 -8.23
C GLY A 372 21.67 -19.99 -8.14
N MET A 373 22.45 -20.07 -7.07
CA MET A 373 23.44 -21.14 -6.89
C MET A 373 22.79 -22.53 -6.75
N ASP A 374 21.73 -22.66 -5.93
CA ASP A 374 20.97 -23.93 -5.77
C ASP A 374 20.41 -24.42 -7.11
N LYS A 375 19.91 -23.47 -7.93
CA LYS A 375 19.34 -23.75 -9.25
C LYS A 375 20.35 -23.66 -10.39
N ARG A 376 21.66 -23.58 -10.10
CA ARG A 376 22.74 -23.49 -11.11
C ARG A 376 22.50 -22.40 -12.15
N PHE A 377 22.09 -21.23 -11.65
CA PHE A 377 21.75 -20.01 -12.39
C PHE A 377 20.66 -20.20 -13.45
N GLY A 378 19.84 -21.25 -13.34
CA GLY A 378 18.80 -21.55 -14.33
C GLY A 378 19.36 -21.98 -15.69
N LEU A 379 20.64 -22.38 -15.76
CA LEU A 379 21.30 -22.73 -17.02
C LEU A 379 21.21 -24.23 -17.33
N TRP A 380 21.47 -25.10 -16.34
CA TRP A 380 21.45 -26.56 -16.52
C TRP A 380 21.01 -27.31 -15.27
N GLY A 381 20.50 -28.54 -15.46
CA GLY A 381 20.12 -29.45 -14.37
C GLY A 381 18.70 -29.98 -14.48
N LYS A 382 18.34 -30.90 -13.56
CA LYS A 382 16.97 -31.46 -13.49
C LYS A 382 15.93 -30.39 -13.14
N ASN A 383 16.35 -29.37 -12.37
CA ASN A 383 15.52 -28.29 -11.85
C ASN A 383 15.27 -27.13 -12.83
N VAL A 384 15.56 -27.32 -14.12
CA VAL A 384 15.38 -26.29 -15.16
C VAL A 384 14.74 -26.88 -16.44
N LYS A 385 14.47 -28.20 -16.47
CA LYS A 385 14.09 -28.91 -17.69
C LYS A 385 12.75 -28.43 -18.28
N ARG A 386 11.79 -28.06 -17.43
CA ARG A 386 10.45 -27.61 -17.84
C ARG A 386 10.37 -26.11 -18.12
N LEU A 387 11.40 -25.34 -17.76
CA LEU A 387 11.45 -23.91 -18.03
C LEU A 387 11.79 -23.64 -19.49
N SER A 388 11.07 -22.69 -20.08
CA SER A 388 11.36 -22.13 -21.40
C SER A 388 12.71 -21.40 -21.40
N TRP A 389 13.34 -21.27 -22.57
CA TRP A 389 14.60 -20.55 -22.70
C TRP A 389 14.50 -19.09 -22.24
N LYS A 390 13.33 -18.45 -22.36
CA LYS A 390 13.07 -17.07 -21.92
C LYS A 390 13.05 -16.96 -20.40
N GLN A 391 12.34 -17.87 -19.72
CA GLN A 391 12.34 -17.98 -18.26
C GLN A 391 13.76 -18.22 -17.74
N ARG A 392 14.54 -19.09 -18.39
CA ARG A 392 15.94 -19.35 -18.02
C ARG A 392 16.82 -18.10 -18.07
N LEU A 393 16.63 -17.23 -19.06
CA LEU A 393 17.39 -15.99 -19.17
C LEU A 393 17.09 -15.02 -18.00
N TRP A 394 15.83 -14.88 -17.60
CA TRP A 394 15.44 -14.10 -16.43
C TRP A 394 15.96 -14.69 -15.13
N TRP A 395 15.95 -16.01 -15.01
CA TRP A 395 16.53 -16.73 -13.87
C TRP A 395 18.05 -16.59 -13.78
N PHE A 396 18.73 -16.41 -14.91
CA PHE A 396 20.15 -16.11 -14.94
C PHE A 396 20.42 -14.66 -14.50
N TYR A 397 19.63 -13.71 -15.00
CA TYR A 397 19.85 -12.28 -14.77
C TYR A 397 19.87 -11.88 -13.31
N TYR A 398 18.92 -12.36 -12.51
CA TYR A 398 18.80 -11.90 -11.13
C TYR A 398 20.00 -12.24 -10.24
N PRO A 399 20.45 -13.52 -10.16
CA PRO A 399 21.68 -13.85 -9.45
C PRO A 399 22.92 -13.27 -10.13
N PHE A 400 22.93 -13.13 -11.47
CA PHE A 400 24.01 -12.45 -12.18
C PHE A 400 24.15 -10.98 -11.76
N GLY A 401 23.04 -10.25 -11.66
CA GLY A 401 23.01 -8.87 -11.18
C GLY A 401 23.52 -8.74 -9.73
N ALA A 402 23.21 -9.73 -8.88
CA ALA A 402 23.75 -9.79 -7.52
C ALA A 402 25.27 -10.07 -7.48
N LEU A 403 25.80 -10.90 -8.40
CA LEU A 403 27.24 -11.16 -8.55
C LEU A 403 28.01 -9.94 -9.09
N THR A 404 27.36 -9.06 -9.84
CA THR A 404 27.99 -7.85 -10.39
C THR A 404 28.03 -6.67 -9.40
N MET A 405 27.40 -6.80 -8.23
CA MET A 405 27.46 -5.77 -7.18
C MET A 405 28.88 -5.54 -6.63
N PRO A 406 29.68 -6.58 -6.29
CA PRO A 406 31.10 -6.43 -6.00
C PRO A 406 31.87 -5.67 -7.08
N LEU A 407 31.62 -6.00 -8.36
CA LEU A 407 32.23 -5.30 -9.49
C LEU A 407 31.81 -3.83 -9.53
N THR A 408 30.53 -3.52 -9.28
CA THR A 408 30.02 -2.15 -9.21
C THR A 408 30.71 -1.34 -8.10
N THR A 409 30.93 -1.96 -6.93
CA THR A 409 31.68 -1.32 -5.83
C THR A 409 33.15 -1.10 -6.19
N LEU A 410 33.81 -2.04 -6.86
CA LEU A 410 35.18 -1.82 -7.39
C LEU A 410 35.19 -0.73 -8.47
N GLY A 411 34.16 -0.70 -9.31
CA GLY A 411 33.91 0.29 -10.34
C GLY A 411 33.90 1.72 -9.80
N LEU A 412 33.32 1.95 -8.62
CA LEU A 412 33.34 3.26 -7.97
C LEU A 412 34.77 3.81 -7.82
N PHE A 413 35.72 2.98 -7.43
CA PHE A 413 37.11 3.39 -7.24
C PHE A 413 37.91 3.53 -8.53
N THR A 414 37.50 2.84 -9.60
CA THR A 414 38.25 2.86 -10.86
C THR A 414 38.36 4.25 -11.44
N ALA A 415 37.25 4.99 -11.58
CA ALA A 415 37.28 6.32 -12.17
C ALA A 415 38.19 7.31 -11.41
N PRO A 416 38.07 7.51 -10.08
CA PRO A 416 38.96 8.40 -9.34
C PRO A 416 40.43 7.93 -9.33
N LEU A 417 40.70 6.62 -9.27
CA LEU A 417 42.08 6.11 -9.34
C LEU A 417 42.73 6.41 -10.69
N PHE A 418 41.99 6.31 -11.79
CA PHE A 418 42.49 6.64 -13.13
C PHE A 418 42.73 8.14 -13.30
N MET A 419 41.84 8.96 -12.75
CA MET A 419 42.04 10.41 -12.66
C MET A 419 43.33 10.74 -11.88
N LEU A 420 43.58 10.06 -10.75
CA LEU A 420 44.82 10.20 -9.98
C LEU A 420 46.04 9.61 -10.68
N ALA A 421 45.91 8.58 -11.50
CA ALA A 421 47.01 8.07 -12.31
C ALA A 421 47.34 8.99 -13.49
N GLY A 422 46.43 9.89 -13.87
CA GLY A 422 46.60 10.76 -15.04
C GLY A 422 46.47 10.00 -16.35
N THR A 423 45.79 8.84 -16.32
CA THR A 423 45.54 8.00 -17.49
C THR A 423 44.25 8.44 -18.18
N PRO A 424 44.24 8.59 -19.51
CA PRO A 424 43.03 8.93 -20.25
C PRO A 424 42.02 7.77 -20.18
N TRP A 425 40.74 8.11 -20.12
CA TRP A 425 39.64 7.14 -20.04
C TRP A 425 39.35 6.50 -21.39
N VAL A 426 39.75 7.19 -22.45
CA VAL A 426 39.56 6.75 -23.82
C VAL A 426 40.86 6.70 -24.57
N VAL A 427 40.91 5.66 -25.40
CA VAL A 427 42.07 5.27 -26.17
C VAL A 427 41.80 5.64 -27.61
N TYR A 428 42.60 6.55 -28.16
CA TYR A 428 42.50 7.02 -29.53
C TYR A 428 43.91 7.19 -30.12
N ALA A 429 44.05 6.94 -31.42
CA ALA A 429 45.31 7.14 -32.14
C ALA A 429 45.31 8.46 -32.92
N THR A 430 44.17 8.84 -33.50
CA THR A 430 43.99 10.09 -34.26
C THR A 430 42.82 10.93 -33.74
N ASP A 431 42.80 12.22 -34.09
CA ASP A 431 41.68 13.12 -33.78
C ASP A 431 40.36 12.67 -34.39
N ASN A 432 40.41 11.98 -35.54
CA ASN A 432 39.22 11.41 -36.17
C ASN A 432 38.67 10.22 -35.38
N ASP A 433 39.54 9.39 -34.80
CA ASP A 433 39.14 8.30 -33.90
C ASP A 433 38.48 8.86 -32.64
N LEU A 434 39.06 9.91 -32.06
CA LEU A 434 38.50 10.59 -30.89
C LEU A 434 37.09 11.13 -31.18
N LYS A 435 36.88 11.78 -32.33
CA LYS A 435 35.56 12.24 -32.77
C LYS A 435 34.58 11.08 -32.95
N ALA A 436 35.01 9.99 -33.58
CA ALA A 436 34.16 8.81 -33.79
C ALA A 436 33.75 8.14 -32.47
N LEU A 437 34.67 8.06 -31.51
CA LEU A 437 34.42 7.56 -30.16
C LEU A 437 33.47 8.47 -29.39
N ALA A 438 33.67 9.79 -29.45
CA ALA A 438 32.79 10.76 -28.82
C ALA A 438 31.35 10.69 -29.40
N GLN A 439 31.21 10.56 -30.72
CA GLN A 439 29.92 10.36 -31.38
C GLN A 439 29.25 9.06 -30.95
N ALA A 440 30.01 7.95 -30.87
CA ALA A 440 29.47 6.67 -30.44
C ALA A 440 29.06 6.67 -28.96
N ALA A 441 29.85 7.31 -28.09
CA ALA A 441 29.53 7.50 -26.67
C ALA A 441 28.27 8.36 -26.48
N ALA A 442 28.19 9.49 -27.20
CA ALA A 442 27.01 10.37 -27.17
C ALA A 442 25.76 9.65 -27.67
N LEU A 443 25.85 8.90 -28.77
CA LEU A 443 24.75 8.11 -29.30
C LEU A 443 24.29 7.04 -28.30
N SER A 444 25.23 6.32 -27.67
CA SER A 444 24.94 5.33 -26.62
C SER A 444 24.24 5.96 -25.41
N PHE A 445 24.70 7.12 -24.96
CA PHE A 445 24.09 7.85 -23.86
C PHE A 445 22.67 8.34 -24.20
N ILE A 446 22.49 8.99 -25.36
CA ILE A 446 21.20 9.51 -25.80
C ILE A 446 20.18 8.38 -25.97
N THR A 447 20.57 7.29 -26.62
CA THR A 447 19.66 6.14 -26.82
C THR A 447 19.31 5.44 -25.51
N THR A 448 20.25 5.32 -24.57
CA THR A 448 19.98 4.81 -23.22
C THR A 448 19.07 5.75 -22.42
N PHE A 449 19.26 7.06 -22.55
CA PHE A 449 18.39 8.05 -21.92
C PHE A 449 16.96 7.99 -22.48
N ILE A 450 16.81 7.91 -23.81
CA ILE A 450 15.51 7.72 -24.48
C ILE A 450 14.84 6.42 -24.01
N LEU A 451 15.59 5.31 -23.92
CA LEU A 451 15.08 4.05 -23.39
C LEU A 451 14.53 4.22 -21.96
N LYS A 452 15.24 4.93 -21.08
CA LYS A 452 14.75 5.20 -19.72
C LYS A 452 13.53 6.13 -19.71
N CYS A 453 13.52 7.19 -20.52
CA CYS A 453 12.34 8.04 -20.69
C CYS A 453 11.14 7.22 -21.15
N HIS A 454 11.36 6.26 -22.04
CA HIS A 454 10.33 5.34 -22.47
C HIS A 454 9.81 4.46 -21.32
N MET A 455 10.70 3.79 -20.58
CA MET A 455 10.31 2.99 -19.41
C MET A 455 9.55 3.82 -18.37
N SER A 456 9.92 5.10 -18.24
CA SER A 456 9.30 6.02 -17.30
C SER A 456 7.84 6.35 -17.59
N LEU A 457 7.34 6.08 -18.80
CA LEU A 457 5.91 6.22 -19.12
C LEU A 457 5.04 5.33 -18.22
N LYS A 458 5.56 4.18 -17.75
CA LYS A 458 4.86 3.31 -16.80
C LYS A 458 5.29 3.54 -15.35
N THR A 459 6.58 3.71 -15.10
CA THR A 459 7.13 3.72 -13.74
C THR A 459 7.18 5.09 -13.09
N GLY A 460 7.06 6.16 -13.88
CA GLY A 460 7.31 7.54 -13.48
C GLY A 460 8.77 7.95 -13.68
N PHE A 461 8.99 9.18 -14.17
CA PHE A 461 10.31 9.71 -14.52
C PHE A 461 11.28 9.68 -13.34
N ARG A 462 10.85 10.18 -12.17
CA ARG A 462 11.67 10.21 -10.96
C ARG A 462 12.14 8.81 -10.55
N ALA A 463 11.21 7.85 -10.48
CA ALA A 463 11.52 6.48 -10.06
C ALA A 463 12.52 5.81 -11.00
N GLN A 464 12.32 5.96 -12.31
CA GLN A 464 13.19 5.36 -13.33
C GLN A 464 14.61 5.96 -13.34
N MET A 465 14.75 7.26 -13.10
CA MET A 465 16.07 7.90 -13.00
C MET A 465 16.79 7.50 -11.71
N MET A 466 16.07 7.45 -10.59
CA MET A 466 16.63 7.13 -9.28
C MET A 466 17.00 5.66 -9.11
N GLU A 467 16.41 4.74 -9.87
CA GLU A 467 16.72 3.31 -9.79
C GLU A 467 18.23 3.01 -9.93
N GLN A 468 18.89 3.65 -10.89
CA GLN A 468 20.34 3.48 -11.08
C GLN A 468 21.15 4.10 -9.95
N CYS A 469 20.77 5.30 -9.48
CA CYS A 469 21.39 5.91 -8.32
C CYS A 469 21.27 4.98 -7.10
N ASN A 470 20.09 4.39 -6.89
CA ASN A 470 19.80 3.47 -5.80
C ASN A 470 20.70 2.24 -5.80
N ASN A 471 20.85 1.61 -6.98
CA ASN A 471 21.75 0.47 -7.14
C ASN A 471 23.22 0.84 -6.86
N ILE A 472 23.65 2.04 -7.25
CA ILE A 472 25.03 2.50 -7.02
C ILE A 472 25.30 2.74 -5.54
N TRP A 473 24.48 3.53 -4.83
CA TRP A 473 24.79 3.89 -3.44
C TRP A 473 24.54 2.74 -2.46
N ILE A 474 23.61 1.81 -2.74
CA ILE A 474 23.41 0.61 -1.92
C ILE A 474 24.60 -0.35 -2.05
N SER A 475 25.32 -0.33 -3.17
CA SER A 475 26.42 -1.26 -3.45
C SER A 475 27.57 -1.16 -2.43
N PRO A 476 28.09 0.04 -2.08
CA PRO A 476 29.22 0.18 -1.16
C PRO A 476 28.86 0.52 0.29
N CYS A 477 27.62 0.89 0.63
CA CYS A 477 27.18 1.36 1.98
C CYS A 477 27.16 0.25 3.04
N LYS A 478 28.18 -0.58 2.94
CA LYS A 478 28.19 -1.99 3.20
C LYS A 478 29.65 -2.42 3.49
N LEU A 479 30.34 -1.66 4.34
CA LEU A 479 31.53 -2.08 5.08
C LEU A 479 31.40 -1.52 6.51
N PRO A 480 31.78 -2.23 7.61
CA PRO A 480 32.61 -3.43 7.75
C PRO A 480 31.82 -4.74 7.94
N ARG A 481 30.49 -4.71 7.80
CA ARG A 481 29.58 -5.85 8.09
C ARG A 481 28.89 -6.51 6.87
N TYR A 482 29.11 -6.10 5.62
CA TYR A 482 28.04 -6.24 4.63
C TYR A 482 28.41 -6.87 3.25
N HIS A 483 27.31 -7.18 2.55
CA HIS A 483 27.04 -7.85 1.28
C HIS A 483 28.20 -8.27 0.39
N THR A 484 29.13 -7.42 -0.05
CA THR A 484 30.27 -7.91 -0.87
C THR A 484 31.21 -8.75 -0.01
N ILE A 485 31.58 -8.27 1.17
CA ILE A 485 32.35 -9.06 2.13
C ILE A 485 31.48 -10.20 2.67
N THR A 486 30.17 -10.03 2.86
CA THR A 486 29.30 -11.15 3.24
C THR A 486 29.20 -12.19 2.14
N GLN A 487 29.08 -11.81 0.87
CA GLN A 487 29.07 -12.71 -0.29
C GLN A 487 30.44 -13.40 -0.41
N LEU A 488 31.54 -12.66 -0.26
CA LEU A 488 32.88 -13.22 -0.24
C LEU A 488 33.04 -14.17 0.96
N LYS A 489 32.61 -13.81 2.17
CA LYS A 489 32.66 -14.66 3.38
C LYS A 489 31.73 -15.87 3.31
N THR A 490 30.58 -15.75 2.66
CA THR A 490 29.60 -16.83 2.56
C THR A 490 29.95 -17.79 1.42
N PHE A 491 30.43 -17.27 0.28
CA PHE A 491 30.58 -18.05 -0.96
C PHE A 491 32.01 -18.22 -1.45
N VAL A 492 32.98 -17.40 -1.00
CA VAL A 492 34.37 -17.43 -1.50
C VAL A 492 35.36 -17.85 -0.41
N PHE A 493 35.23 -17.35 0.81
CA PHE A 493 36.17 -17.65 1.89
C PHE A 493 35.76 -18.91 2.64
N PRO A 494 36.69 -19.86 2.84
CA PRO A 494 36.46 -20.99 3.73
C PRO A 494 36.32 -20.50 5.19
N THR A 495 35.69 -21.32 6.04
CA THR A 495 35.38 -20.97 7.44
C THR A 495 36.62 -20.55 8.25
N TRP A 496 37.79 -21.12 7.97
CA TRP A 496 39.06 -20.76 8.61
C TRP A 496 39.60 -19.38 8.21
N LEU A 497 39.14 -18.81 7.09
CA LEU A 497 39.47 -17.45 6.65
C LEU A 497 38.37 -16.45 7.05
N GLY A 498 37.55 -16.80 8.03
CA GLY A 498 36.44 -15.99 8.52
C GLY A 498 35.16 -16.11 7.69
N GLY A 499 35.00 -17.21 6.95
CA GLY A 499 33.76 -17.52 6.25
C GLY A 499 32.59 -17.73 7.23
N GLN A 500 31.42 -17.17 6.92
CA GLN A 500 30.26 -17.15 7.83
C GLN A 500 29.02 -17.76 7.18
N LEU A 501 28.34 -18.63 7.94
CA LEU A 501 26.98 -19.08 7.63
C LEU A 501 26.01 -17.92 7.84
N LEU A 502 25.05 -17.79 6.91
CA LEU A 502 24.14 -16.66 6.85
C LEU A 502 23.12 -16.74 7.98
N THR A 503 23.18 -15.82 8.93
CA THR A 503 22.22 -15.69 10.02
C THR A 503 21.08 -14.75 9.63
N PHE A 504 19.84 -15.15 9.94
CA PHE A 504 18.63 -14.38 9.66
C PHE A 504 18.22 -13.58 10.89
N VAL A 505 17.84 -12.32 10.64
CA VAL A 505 17.19 -11.45 11.64
C VAL A 505 15.95 -10.84 10.95
N PRO A 506 14.74 -11.02 11.49
CA PRO A 506 13.52 -10.39 10.96
C PRO A 506 13.68 -8.88 10.82
N THR A 507 13.05 -8.27 9.80
CA THR A 507 13.16 -6.82 9.59
C THR A 507 12.31 -6.03 10.58
N GLY A 508 11.15 -6.58 10.99
CA GLY A 508 10.26 -5.98 12.00
C GLY A 508 10.81 -5.99 13.43
N SER A 509 11.78 -6.86 13.74
CA SER A 509 12.37 -6.96 15.08
C SER A 509 13.53 -5.99 15.33
N ILE A 510 13.74 -5.00 14.45
CA ILE A 510 14.84 -4.04 14.58
C ILE A 510 14.31 -2.80 15.30
N PRO A 511 14.91 -2.42 16.46
CA PRO A 511 14.51 -1.23 17.18
C PRO A 511 14.57 0.03 16.30
N ASN A 512 13.49 0.81 16.29
CA ASN A 512 13.44 2.11 15.64
C ASN A 512 13.93 3.22 16.60
N ASP A 513 15.20 3.16 16.99
CA ASP A 513 15.76 4.05 18.01
C ASP A 513 15.86 5.53 17.55
N LEU A 514 15.81 5.79 16.24
CA LEU A 514 16.01 7.12 15.66
C LEU A 514 14.71 7.85 15.33
N HIS A 515 13.59 7.13 15.23
CA HIS A 515 12.28 7.62 14.81
C HIS A 515 12.35 8.58 13.60
N GLU A 516 13.13 8.20 12.57
CA GLU A 516 13.55 9.09 11.48
C GLU A 516 12.37 9.80 10.77
N ARG A 517 11.22 9.11 10.70
CA ARG A 517 10.03 9.55 9.97
C ARG A 517 8.99 10.31 10.80
N ASN A 518 9.08 10.30 12.13
CA ASN A 518 8.13 11.01 12.99
C ASN A 518 8.70 12.39 13.37
N ALA A 519 8.04 13.48 12.98
CA ALA A 519 8.54 14.83 13.22
C ALA A 519 8.74 15.18 14.70
N LYS A 520 7.94 14.59 15.60
CA LYS A 520 7.96 14.89 17.04
C LYS A 520 9.02 14.05 17.78
N LYS A 521 9.17 12.77 17.42
CA LYS A 521 10.06 11.80 18.11
C LYS A 521 11.45 11.67 17.48
N ARG A 522 11.67 12.27 16.32
CA ARG A 522 12.93 12.19 15.54
C ARG A 522 14.14 12.60 16.37
N ALA A 523 15.15 11.73 16.38
CA ALA A 523 16.42 11.98 17.05
C ALA A 523 17.14 13.21 16.47
N GLY A 524 17.90 13.91 17.32
CA GLY A 524 18.69 15.08 16.93
C GLY A 524 19.74 14.78 15.86
N LEU A 525 20.15 15.81 15.10
CA LEU A 525 21.03 15.68 13.94
C LEU A 525 22.34 14.94 14.26
N GLN A 526 22.99 15.23 15.39
CA GLN A 526 24.25 14.58 15.78
C GLN A 526 24.09 13.07 15.98
N THR A 527 23.03 12.64 16.67
CA THR A 527 22.74 11.21 16.91
C THR A 527 22.46 10.49 15.60
N ARG A 528 21.69 11.11 14.69
CA ARG A 528 21.42 10.54 13.37
C ARG A 528 22.68 10.44 12.51
N LEU A 529 23.50 11.49 12.45
CA LEU A 529 24.76 11.47 11.71
C LEU A 529 25.70 10.40 12.28
N ARG A 530 25.82 10.30 13.60
CA ARG A 530 26.62 9.26 14.25
C ARG A 530 26.10 7.86 13.92
N SER A 531 24.79 7.63 13.97
CA SER A 531 24.21 6.33 13.64
C SER A 531 24.37 6.02 12.15
N ILE A 532 23.87 6.86 11.26
CA ILE A 532 23.84 6.56 9.82
C ILE A 532 25.26 6.53 9.22
N LEU A 533 26.13 7.50 9.56
CA LEU A 533 27.48 7.54 9.00
C LEU A 533 28.38 6.46 9.60
N ILE A 534 28.36 6.27 10.93
CA ILE A 534 29.32 5.38 11.61
C ILE A 534 28.74 3.97 11.81
N LYS A 535 27.55 3.84 12.42
CA LYS A 535 26.94 2.53 12.73
C LYS A 535 26.46 1.82 11.45
N ASP A 536 25.80 2.53 10.55
CA ASP A 536 25.28 1.96 9.30
C ASP A 536 26.28 2.02 8.13
N GLY A 537 27.38 2.77 8.27
CA GLY A 537 28.52 2.77 7.34
C GLY A 537 28.43 3.77 6.19
N ALA A 538 27.53 4.76 6.26
CA ALA A 538 27.41 5.79 5.22
C ALA A 538 28.62 6.75 5.15
N ILE A 539 29.55 6.71 6.11
CA ILE A 539 30.83 7.43 6.04
C ILE A 539 31.64 7.10 4.78
N PHE A 540 31.49 5.88 4.25
CA PHE A 540 32.08 5.48 2.97
C PHE A 540 31.76 6.49 1.87
N HIS A 541 30.52 6.95 1.80
CA HIS A 541 30.08 7.84 0.73
C HIS A 541 30.69 9.23 0.84
N LEU A 542 30.89 9.72 2.06
CA LEU A 542 31.56 10.99 2.31
C LEU A 542 33.02 10.91 1.88
N LEU A 543 33.71 9.83 2.27
CA LEU A 543 35.09 9.58 1.87
C LEU A 543 35.23 9.42 0.36
N PHE A 544 34.28 8.72 -0.27
CA PHE A 544 34.23 8.55 -1.72
C PHE A 544 33.99 9.88 -2.45
N ALA A 545 33.07 10.70 -1.96
CA ALA A 545 32.80 12.03 -2.53
C ALA A 545 34.05 12.93 -2.42
N ALA A 546 34.72 12.93 -1.28
CA ALA A 546 35.98 13.65 -1.09
C ALA A 546 37.09 13.11 -2.01
N PHE A 547 37.17 11.79 -2.20
CA PHE A 547 38.11 11.15 -3.10
C PHE A 547 37.88 11.54 -4.57
N CYS A 548 36.63 11.57 -5.02
CA CYS A 548 36.27 12.07 -6.36
C CYS A 548 36.67 13.54 -6.55
N ALA A 549 36.37 14.40 -5.56
CA ALA A 549 36.71 15.82 -5.62
C ALA A 549 38.23 16.04 -5.68
N ALA A 550 39.00 15.36 -4.82
CA ALA A 550 40.46 15.42 -4.84
C ALA A 550 41.04 14.94 -6.17
N SER A 551 40.47 13.88 -6.75
CA SER A 551 40.89 13.33 -8.04
C SER A 551 40.60 14.30 -9.20
N ALA A 552 39.42 14.95 -9.20
CA ALA A 552 39.05 15.97 -10.19
C ALA A 552 39.95 17.22 -10.10
N ILE A 553 40.26 17.68 -8.88
CA ILE A 553 41.21 18.78 -8.66
C ILE A 553 42.60 18.39 -9.18
N SER A 554 43.07 17.17 -8.89
CA SER A 554 44.38 16.68 -9.35
C SER A 554 44.50 16.68 -10.88
N VAL A 555 43.48 16.20 -11.60
CA VAL A 555 43.45 16.23 -13.07
C VAL A 555 43.46 17.67 -13.59
N THR A 556 42.68 18.56 -12.99
CA THR A 556 42.61 19.97 -13.39
C THR A 556 43.95 20.69 -13.18
N VAL A 557 44.62 20.43 -12.05
CA VAL A 557 45.96 20.97 -11.77
C VAL A 557 47.01 20.44 -12.75
N ARG A 558 46.96 19.15 -13.10
CA ARG A 558 47.86 18.58 -14.12
C ARG A 558 47.63 19.19 -15.50
N ALA A 559 46.36 19.33 -15.90
CA ALA A 559 45.99 19.97 -17.15
C ALA A 559 46.55 21.41 -17.22
N HIS A 560 46.40 22.17 -16.15
CA HIS A 560 46.90 23.54 -16.07
C HIS A 560 48.43 23.62 -16.11
N ARG A 561 49.13 22.70 -15.44
CA ARG A 561 50.61 22.63 -15.46
C ARG A 561 51.16 22.24 -16.82
N GLN A 562 50.49 21.32 -17.51
CA GLN A 562 50.93 20.83 -18.82
C GLN A 562 50.58 21.81 -19.95
N PHE A 563 49.44 22.49 -19.85
CA PHE A 563 48.92 23.41 -20.87
C PHE A 563 48.53 24.78 -20.28
N PRO A 564 49.52 25.62 -19.89
CA PRO A 564 49.25 26.89 -19.20
C PRO A 564 48.52 27.93 -20.07
N GLN A 565 48.60 27.80 -21.40
CA GLN A 565 47.92 28.69 -22.34
C GLN A 565 46.44 28.37 -22.55
N HIS A 566 45.91 27.32 -21.91
CA HIS A 566 44.49 26.91 -21.98
C HIS A 566 43.93 26.79 -23.42
N GLY A 567 44.74 26.27 -24.36
CA GLY A 567 44.35 26.05 -25.76
C GLY A 567 43.45 24.83 -25.98
N SER A 568 43.28 24.41 -27.25
CA SER A 568 42.50 23.22 -27.63
C SER A 568 42.98 21.93 -26.95
N GLU A 569 44.29 21.77 -26.77
CA GLU A 569 44.90 20.63 -26.11
C GLU A 569 44.50 20.51 -24.63
N PHE A 570 44.36 21.65 -23.94
CA PHE A 570 43.84 21.68 -22.56
C PHE A 570 42.40 21.14 -22.51
N GLY A 571 41.55 21.55 -23.45
CA GLY A 571 40.18 21.07 -23.58
C GLY A 571 40.10 19.57 -23.88
N VAL A 572 40.92 19.07 -24.80
CA VAL A 572 41.00 17.63 -25.14
C VAL A 572 41.50 16.80 -23.95
N TYR A 573 42.49 17.32 -23.21
CA TYR A 573 42.97 16.67 -22.00
C TYR A 573 41.86 16.55 -20.95
N LEU A 574 41.14 17.64 -20.65
CA LEU A 574 40.01 17.58 -19.72
C LEU A 574 38.88 16.67 -20.21
N LEU A 575 38.55 16.69 -21.50
CA LEU A 575 37.53 15.81 -22.07
C LEU A 575 37.87 14.33 -21.89
N THR A 576 39.13 13.96 -22.08
CA THR A 576 39.59 12.56 -22.05
C THR A 576 39.89 12.04 -20.64
N HIS A 577 40.14 12.91 -19.66
CA HIS A 577 40.53 12.52 -18.30
C HIS A 577 39.47 12.84 -17.22
N LEU A 578 38.56 13.79 -17.50
CA LEU A 578 37.54 14.25 -16.55
C LEU A 578 36.13 14.21 -17.16
N GLY A 579 35.97 14.70 -18.38
CA GLY A 579 34.67 14.97 -19.00
C GLY A 579 34.12 13.88 -19.93
N TRP A 580 34.67 12.67 -19.93
CA TRP A 580 34.29 11.67 -20.92
C TRP A 580 32.84 11.20 -20.72
N MET A 581 31.99 11.32 -21.74
CA MET A 581 30.55 11.01 -21.67
C MET A 581 30.32 9.52 -21.37
N PRO A 582 29.36 9.16 -20.48
CA PRO A 582 28.38 10.00 -19.79
C PRO A 582 28.82 10.57 -18.42
N MET A 583 30.13 10.75 -18.21
CA MET A 583 30.74 11.07 -16.92
C MET A 583 30.29 10.14 -15.77
N PRO A 584 30.53 8.81 -15.86
CA PRO A 584 30.17 7.84 -14.82
C PRO A 584 30.56 8.23 -13.38
N TRP A 585 31.69 8.91 -13.20
CA TRP A 585 32.13 9.38 -11.88
C TRP A 585 31.20 10.43 -11.28
N LEU A 586 30.67 11.34 -12.11
CA LEU A 586 29.78 12.41 -11.65
C LEU A 586 28.42 11.83 -11.23
N PHE A 587 27.92 10.87 -12.01
CA PHE A 587 26.72 10.12 -11.64
C PHE A 587 26.91 9.34 -10.33
N SER A 588 28.06 8.67 -10.17
CA SER A 588 28.41 7.94 -8.95
C SER A 588 28.60 8.87 -7.75
N PHE A 589 29.17 10.05 -7.96
CA PHE A 589 29.34 11.09 -6.96
C PHE A 589 27.98 11.52 -6.40
N PHE A 590 27.05 11.94 -7.27
CA PHE A 590 25.72 12.37 -6.83
C PHE A 590 24.89 11.23 -6.23
N ALA A 591 24.97 10.02 -6.79
CA ALA A 591 24.30 8.85 -6.22
C ALA A 591 24.75 8.60 -4.77
N CYS A 592 26.05 8.66 -4.51
CA CYS A 592 26.62 8.50 -3.17
C CYS A 592 26.26 9.62 -2.18
N LEU A 593 25.79 10.79 -2.64
CA LEU A 593 25.31 11.83 -1.71
C LEU A 593 23.92 11.53 -1.13
N THR A 594 23.17 10.59 -1.71
CA THR A 594 21.79 10.26 -1.29
C THR A 594 21.69 9.88 0.20
N PRO A 595 22.56 8.99 0.75
CA PRO A 595 22.49 8.64 2.18
C PRO A 595 22.85 9.80 3.11
N ILE A 596 23.77 10.67 2.68
CA ILE A 596 24.18 11.86 3.44
C ILE A 596 23.02 12.85 3.48
N TYR A 597 22.40 13.11 2.33
CA TYR A 597 21.21 13.95 2.24
C TYR A 597 20.08 13.41 3.12
N TYR A 598 19.80 12.11 3.06
CA TYR A 598 18.80 11.47 3.89
C TYR A 598 19.10 11.59 5.40
N ALA A 599 20.37 11.47 5.81
CA ALA A 599 20.76 11.63 7.22
C ALA A 599 20.51 13.05 7.78
N VAL A 600 20.66 14.06 6.93
CA VAL A 600 20.42 15.47 7.29
C VAL A 600 18.92 15.80 7.21
N PHE A 601 18.25 15.37 6.14
CA PHE A 601 16.86 15.70 5.81
C PHE A 601 16.02 14.43 5.59
N PRO A 602 15.78 13.62 6.64
CA PRO A 602 14.89 12.48 6.50
C PRO A 602 13.45 12.96 6.28
N PRO A 603 12.67 12.28 5.41
CA PRO A 603 11.29 12.65 5.16
C PRO A 603 10.41 12.38 6.39
N THR A 604 9.28 13.07 6.48
CA THR A 604 8.26 12.87 7.53
C THR A 604 7.06 12.17 6.90
N VAL A 605 6.47 11.21 7.62
CA VAL A 605 5.20 10.59 7.26
C VAL A 605 4.20 10.77 8.42
N PRO A 606 2.89 10.88 8.16
CA PRO A 606 1.87 10.85 9.21
C PRO A 606 1.95 9.56 10.02
N ASP A 607 1.45 9.58 11.27
CA ASP A 607 1.42 8.37 12.07
C ASP A 607 0.44 7.36 11.44
N ARG A 608 0.68 6.06 11.67
CA ARG A 608 -0.09 4.97 11.03
C ARG A 608 -1.59 5.12 11.24
N GLU A 609 -2.01 5.45 12.46
CA GLU A 609 -3.43 5.62 12.80
C GLU A 609 -4.09 6.76 12.01
N ASP A 610 -3.32 7.80 11.64
CA ASP A 610 -3.85 8.90 10.81
C ASP A 610 -4.05 8.47 9.34
N LEU A 611 -3.35 7.42 8.90
CA LEU A 611 -3.44 6.87 7.53
C LEU A 611 -4.52 5.79 7.40
N LEU A 612 -5.05 5.29 8.51
CA LEU A 612 -6.08 4.26 8.52
C LEU A 612 -7.44 4.90 8.78
N THR A 613 -8.30 4.87 7.76
CA THR A 613 -9.72 5.16 7.96
C THR A 613 -10.39 3.92 8.53
N GLN A 614 -10.62 3.89 9.84
CA GLN A 614 -11.30 2.76 10.48
C GLN A 614 -12.74 2.66 9.95
N ASP A 615 -13.13 1.47 9.48
CA ASP A 615 -14.50 1.19 9.05
C ASP A 615 -15.42 1.43 10.25
N PRO A 616 -16.33 2.39 10.14
CA PRO A 616 -17.18 2.75 11.24
C PRO A 616 -18.20 1.57 11.49
N LEU A 617 -18.38 0.52 10.68
CA LEU A 617 -19.11 -0.68 11.18
C LEU A 617 -18.46 -1.37 12.40
N THR A 618 -17.18 -1.06 12.69
CA THR A 618 -16.49 -1.39 13.95
C THR A 618 -16.32 -0.17 14.90
N GLY A 619 -16.93 0.97 14.57
CA GLY A 619 -16.85 2.25 15.30
C GLY A 619 -17.62 3.46 14.68
N ALA A 620 -18.86 3.29 14.21
CA ALA A 620 -19.60 4.25 13.37
C ALA A 620 -20.69 4.90 14.16
N HIS A 621 -20.73 6.19 13.93
CA HIS A 621 -21.91 7.01 13.77
C HIS A 621 -22.84 6.43 12.68
N VAL A 622 -23.53 5.33 12.99
CA VAL A 622 -24.64 4.84 12.17
C VAL A 622 -25.73 5.90 12.21
N ILE A 623 -26.19 6.32 11.03
CA ILE A 623 -27.34 7.20 10.90
C ILE A 623 -28.58 6.32 10.74
N TYR A 624 -29.49 6.42 11.69
CA TYR A 624 -30.80 5.81 11.61
C TYR A 624 -31.78 6.82 11.05
N ILE A 625 -32.42 6.44 9.96
CA ILE A 625 -33.55 7.15 9.40
C ILE A 625 -34.73 6.20 9.51
N HIS A 626 -35.83 6.63 10.12
CA HIS A 626 -37.03 5.82 10.23
C HIS A 626 -38.11 6.39 9.30
N THR A 627 -38.97 5.51 8.77
CA THR A 627 -40.15 5.91 8.01
C THR A 627 -41.29 4.94 8.29
N ASN A 628 -42.51 5.46 8.31
CA ASN A 628 -43.74 4.68 8.41
C ASN A 628 -44.29 4.28 7.02
N ALA A 629 -43.51 4.48 5.96
CA ALA A 629 -43.90 4.11 4.60
C ALA A 629 -44.12 2.60 4.46
N ARG A 630 -45.20 2.22 3.75
CA ARG A 630 -45.47 0.80 3.44
C ARG A 630 -44.36 0.22 2.57
N PRO A 631 -44.06 -1.09 2.64
CA PRO A 631 -43.01 -1.71 1.82
C PRO A 631 -43.13 -1.40 0.32
N ALA A 632 -44.36 -1.38 -0.23
CA ALA A 632 -44.61 -1.02 -1.62
C ALA A 632 -44.14 0.40 -2.00
N ALA A 633 -44.25 1.37 -1.07
CA ALA A 633 -43.77 2.73 -1.28
C ALA A 633 -42.23 2.81 -1.23
N ILE A 634 -41.59 1.98 -0.41
CA ILE A 634 -40.11 1.87 -0.36
C ILE A 634 -39.56 1.28 -1.67
N PHE A 635 -40.22 0.24 -2.22
CA PHE A 635 -39.85 -0.31 -3.53
C PHE A 635 -40.05 0.71 -4.65
N ALA A 636 -41.19 1.41 -4.68
CA ALA A 636 -41.44 2.47 -5.66
C ALA A 636 -40.45 3.65 -5.53
N ALA A 637 -39.94 3.93 -4.32
CA ALA A 637 -38.96 4.99 -4.11
C ALA A 637 -37.57 4.68 -4.68
N LYS A 638 -37.23 3.39 -4.85
CA LYS A 638 -36.01 2.94 -5.55
C LYS A 638 -36.13 3.02 -7.08
N ASP A 639 -37.33 2.88 -7.62
CA ASP A 639 -37.60 2.84 -9.06
C ASP A 639 -38.16 4.19 -9.54
N ASP A 640 -37.29 5.21 -9.65
CA ASP A 640 -37.39 6.49 -10.38
C ASP A 640 -38.72 7.31 -10.34
N HIS A 641 -39.64 7.00 -9.43
CA HIS A 641 -40.97 7.63 -9.33
C HIS A 641 -41.21 8.40 -8.02
N SER A 642 -40.16 8.62 -7.21
CA SER A 642 -40.24 9.41 -5.97
C SER A 642 -39.71 10.83 -6.13
N ASN A 643 -39.96 11.70 -5.13
CA ASN A 643 -39.35 13.04 -5.06
C ASN A 643 -37.82 12.92 -5.14
N PHE A 644 -37.15 13.83 -5.86
CA PHE A 644 -35.69 13.85 -6.09
C PHE A 644 -34.86 13.54 -4.83
N TRP A 645 -35.23 14.10 -3.69
CA TRP A 645 -34.53 13.88 -2.43
C TRP A 645 -34.71 12.46 -1.88
N THR A 646 -35.91 11.90 -2.00
CA THR A 646 -36.21 10.52 -1.60
C THR A 646 -35.37 9.54 -2.41
N HIS A 647 -35.29 9.72 -3.72
CA HIS A 647 -34.43 8.90 -4.58
C HIS A 647 -32.96 9.00 -4.17
N LYS A 648 -32.47 10.22 -3.90
CA LYS A 648 -31.08 10.44 -3.47
C LYS A 648 -30.73 9.76 -2.14
N VAL A 649 -31.66 9.70 -1.19
CA VAL A 649 -31.47 8.95 0.06
C VAL A 649 -31.29 7.46 -0.23
N PHE A 650 -32.10 6.87 -1.12
CA PHE A 650 -31.99 5.45 -1.47
C PHE A 650 -30.77 5.08 -2.33
N GLU A 651 -30.10 6.06 -2.94
CA GLU A 651 -28.82 5.88 -3.65
C GLU A 651 -27.59 5.88 -2.70
N ILE A 652 -27.75 6.19 -1.41
CA ILE A 652 -26.63 6.26 -0.46
C ILE A 652 -25.94 4.89 -0.34
N PRO A 653 -24.62 4.80 -0.63
CA PRO A 653 -23.87 3.55 -0.49
C PRO A 653 -23.92 3.04 0.95
N GLY A 654 -24.33 1.78 1.14
CA GLY A 654 -24.41 1.16 2.47
C GLY A 654 -25.74 1.37 3.22
N LEU A 655 -26.74 2.00 2.60
CA LEU A 655 -28.09 2.06 3.18
C LEU A 655 -28.73 0.66 3.26
N GLU A 656 -29.08 0.23 4.48
CA GLU A 656 -29.81 -1.00 4.75
C GLU A 656 -31.23 -0.68 5.23
N VAL A 657 -32.26 -1.24 4.57
CA VAL A 657 -33.66 -1.10 5.01
C VAL A 657 -33.98 -2.23 5.99
N ARG A 658 -34.26 -1.87 7.24
CA ARG A 658 -34.69 -2.83 8.28
C ARG A 658 -36.16 -2.64 8.62
N HIS A 659 -36.88 -3.75 8.65
CA HIS A 659 -38.27 -3.76 9.11
C HIS A 659 -38.31 -4.00 10.62
N ILE A 660 -39.04 -3.14 11.33
CA ILE A 660 -39.19 -3.19 12.79
C ILE A 660 -40.66 -3.47 13.10
N GLU A 661 -40.91 -4.34 14.09
CA GLU A 661 -42.25 -4.56 14.63
C GLU A 661 -42.70 -3.34 15.42
N ILE A 662 -43.86 -2.79 15.05
CA ILE A 662 -44.37 -1.55 15.62
C ILE A 662 -45.09 -1.89 16.94
N PRO A 663 -44.73 -1.24 18.07
CA PRO A 663 -45.46 -1.45 19.32
C PRO A 663 -46.90 -0.96 19.19
N THR A 664 -47.86 -1.76 19.68
CA THR A 664 -49.28 -1.40 19.71
C THR A 664 -49.75 -0.98 21.10
N HIS A 665 -49.02 -1.37 22.15
CA HIS A 665 -49.31 -1.05 23.54
C HIS A 665 -48.02 -0.70 24.30
N THR A 666 -48.12 0.11 25.35
CA THR A 666 -47.02 0.31 26.30
C THR A 666 -46.80 -0.95 27.16
N LYS A 667 -45.64 -1.04 27.84
CA LYS A 667 -45.35 -2.14 28.78
C LYS A 667 -46.40 -2.30 29.90
N TYR A 668 -47.17 -1.24 30.18
CA TYR A 668 -48.20 -1.21 31.21
C TYR A 668 -49.63 -1.31 30.64
N GLY A 669 -49.77 -1.62 29.34
CA GLY A 669 -51.06 -1.96 28.72
C GLY A 669 -51.85 -0.78 28.15
N ALA A 670 -51.29 0.43 28.07
CA ALA A 670 -51.95 1.55 27.40
C ALA A 670 -51.84 1.42 25.87
N GLU A 671 -52.92 1.65 25.13
CA GLU A 671 -52.95 1.52 23.67
C GLU A 671 -52.27 2.71 22.98
N LEU A 672 -51.45 2.42 21.96
CA LEU A 672 -50.80 3.42 21.10
C LEU A 672 -51.65 3.60 19.83
N GLU A 673 -52.68 4.44 19.92
CA GLU A 673 -53.65 4.65 18.82
C GLU A 673 -53.01 5.33 17.59
N HIS A 674 -52.21 6.37 17.81
CA HIS A 674 -51.61 7.18 16.74
C HIS A 674 -50.25 6.64 16.27
N MET A 675 -49.99 6.75 14.96
CA MET A 675 -48.74 6.25 14.35
C MET A 675 -47.51 7.05 14.82
N GLU A 676 -47.70 8.33 15.09
CA GLU A 676 -46.73 9.25 15.64
C GLU A 676 -46.26 8.77 17.01
N HIS A 677 -47.20 8.35 17.88
CA HIS A 677 -46.87 7.78 19.19
C HIS A 677 -46.02 6.52 19.03
N ARG A 678 -46.43 5.60 18.15
CA ARG A 678 -45.66 4.38 17.91
C ARG A 678 -44.25 4.66 17.39
N SER A 679 -44.10 5.68 16.55
CA SER A 679 -42.79 6.14 16.08
C SER A 679 -41.91 6.63 17.22
N ASP A 680 -42.48 7.38 18.17
CA ASP A 680 -41.79 7.98 19.31
C ASP A 680 -41.24 6.96 20.30
N PHE A 681 -41.84 5.76 20.39
CA PHE A 681 -41.30 4.63 21.16
C PHE A 681 -40.17 3.88 20.42
N VAL A 682 -40.13 3.94 19.09
CA VAL A 682 -39.11 3.21 18.30
C VAL A 682 -37.76 3.95 18.30
N ARG A 683 -37.78 5.28 18.23
CA ARG A 683 -36.55 6.12 18.11
C ARG A 683 -35.57 5.90 19.28
N PRO A 684 -36.02 6.01 20.56
CA PRO A 684 -35.16 5.83 21.72
C PRO A 684 -34.64 4.40 21.84
N GLY A 685 -35.48 3.40 21.53
CA GLY A 685 -35.08 2.00 21.52
C GLY A 685 -33.92 1.72 20.55
N ILE A 686 -33.97 2.29 19.34
CA ILE A 686 -32.88 2.16 18.36
C ILE A 686 -31.58 2.81 18.88
N LEU A 687 -31.66 4.04 19.40
CA LEU A 687 -30.48 4.73 19.93
C LEU A 687 -29.91 4.07 21.18
N ARG A 688 -30.76 3.48 22.02
CA ARG A 688 -30.34 2.68 23.17
C ARG A 688 -29.54 1.47 22.73
N ASP A 689 -30.13 0.66 21.85
CA ASP A 689 -29.61 -0.66 21.48
C ASP A 689 -28.34 -0.57 20.62
N PHE A 690 -28.25 0.45 19.77
CA PHE A 690 -27.18 0.55 18.80
C PHE A 690 -26.27 1.77 18.99
N GLY A 691 -26.78 2.87 19.55
CA GLY A 691 -26.07 4.16 19.55
C GLY A 691 -25.86 4.72 18.13
N GLY A 692 -25.62 6.02 18.02
CA GLY A 692 -25.41 6.68 16.73
C GLY A 692 -26.15 8.01 16.61
N ILE A 693 -26.61 8.30 15.40
CA ILE A 693 -27.34 9.52 15.05
C ILE A 693 -28.72 9.08 14.56
N TYR A 694 -29.78 9.62 15.14
CA TYR A 694 -31.13 9.44 14.68
C TYR A 694 -31.61 10.71 13.98
N LEU A 695 -32.26 10.54 12.83
CA LEU A 695 -32.85 11.61 12.04
C LEU A 695 -34.26 11.21 11.58
N ASP A 696 -35.22 12.13 11.70
CA ASP A 696 -36.50 12.00 11.03
C ASP A 696 -36.32 11.99 9.51
N PHE A 697 -37.21 11.29 8.79
CA PHE A 697 -37.09 11.11 7.33
C PHE A 697 -37.10 12.43 6.54
N ASP A 698 -37.79 13.44 7.06
CA ASP A 698 -37.86 14.79 6.50
C ASP A 698 -36.73 15.70 7.00
N VAL A 699 -35.78 15.17 7.77
CA VAL A 699 -34.63 15.91 8.28
C VAL A 699 -33.36 15.57 7.51
N VAL A 700 -32.71 16.61 7.00
CA VAL A 700 -31.52 16.48 6.16
C VAL A 700 -30.34 17.22 6.80
N PRO A 701 -29.23 16.51 7.13
CA PRO A 701 -28.00 17.16 7.54
C PRO A 701 -27.34 17.85 6.34
N ILE A 702 -27.05 19.14 6.45
CA ILE A 702 -26.38 19.93 5.41
C ILE A 702 -24.85 19.93 5.60
N ARG A 703 -24.37 19.58 6.80
CA ARG A 703 -22.94 19.57 7.17
C ARG A 703 -22.60 18.30 7.96
N ASP A 704 -21.30 18.03 8.07
CA ASP A 704 -20.77 16.87 8.80
C ASP A 704 -21.18 16.93 10.29
N MET A 705 -21.75 15.84 10.79
CA MET A 705 -22.19 15.69 12.18
C MET A 705 -21.11 15.06 13.08
N LYS A 706 -19.96 14.64 12.50
CA LYS A 706 -18.81 14.08 13.22
C LYS A 706 -18.31 14.97 14.37
N PRO A 707 -18.18 16.31 14.23
CA PRO A 707 -17.73 17.16 15.33
C PRO A 707 -18.64 17.11 16.57
N LEU A 708 -19.95 16.92 16.38
CA LEU A 708 -20.89 16.78 17.49
C LEU A 708 -20.76 15.42 18.17
N ARG A 709 -20.50 14.35 17.41
CA ARG A 709 -20.26 13.02 18.00
C ARG A 709 -18.93 12.92 18.74
N GLU A 710 -17.92 13.65 18.28
CA GLU A 710 -16.58 13.70 18.89
C GLU A 710 -16.45 14.81 19.95
N SER A 711 -17.54 15.51 20.27
CA SER A 711 -17.57 16.58 21.28
C SER A 711 -17.30 16.13 22.72
N GLY A 712 -17.24 14.81 22.96
CA GLY A 712 -17.05 14.23 24.29
C GLY A 712 -18.34 14.00 25.09
N PHE A 713 -19.49 14.49 24.62
CA PHE A 713 -20.78 14.28 25.26
C PHE A 713 -21.40 12.93 24.91
N LYS A 714 -22.02 12.29 25.93
CA LYS A 714 -22.73 11.01 25.74
C LYS A 714 -24.02 11.17 24.94
N ASN A 715 -24.74 12.27 25.13
CA ASN A 715 -25.99 12.57 24.44
C ASN A 715 -25.97 14.01 23.92
N VAL A 716 -26.36 14.24 22.67
CA VAL A 716 -26.44 15.56 22.04
C VAL A 716 -27.82 15.76 21.42
N PHE A 717 -28.44 16.89 21.75
CA PHE A 717 -29.76 17.31 21.30
C PHE A 717 -29.73 18.78 20.86
N GLY A 718 -30.85 19.31 20.36
CA GLY A 718 -31.01 20.75 20.15
C GLY A 718 -32.37 21.27 20.58
N HIS A 719 -32.46 22.59 20.73
CA HIS A 719 -33.69 23.26 21.10
C HIS A 719 -34.71 23.35 19.95
N GLU A 720 -35.99 23.22 20.28
CA GLU A 720 -37.13 23.53 19.40
C GLU A 720 -37.92 24.78 19.85
N LEU A 721 -39.05 25.07 19.20
CA LEU A 721 -39.93 26.20 19.55
C LEU A 721 -40.45 26.09 20.99
N GLY A 722 -40.39 27.20 21.72
CA GLY A 722 -40.85 27.26 23.12
C GLY A 722 -39.87 26.66 24.14
N GLU A 723 -38.57 26.70 23.84
CA GLU A 723 -37.46 26.29 24.74
C GLU A 723 -37.53 24.81 25.18
N LYS A 724 -38.21 23.96 24.39
CA LYS A 724 -38.22 22.50 24.54
C LYS A 724 -37.06 21.86 23.78
N VAL A 725 -36.85 20.56 23.98
CA VAL A 725 -35.82 19.77 23.28
C VAL A 725 -36.42 19.00 22.11
N ASN A 726 -35.75 19.05 20.96
CA ASN A 726 -36.13 18.35 19.75
C ASN A 726 -35.88 16.84 19.86
N ASN A 727 -36.84 16.05 19.39
CA ASN A 727 -36.81 14.58 19.35
C ASN A 727 -36.71 14.00 17.91
N GLY A 728 -36.63 14.87 16.90
CA GLY A 728 -36.46 14.51 15.48
C GLY A 728 -35.00 14.36 15.05
N VAL A 729 -34.07 14.89 15.85
CA VAL A 729 -32.62 14.71 15.69
C VAL A 729 -32.01 14.43 17.05
N MET A 730 -31.45 13.24 17.22
CA MET A 730 -30.90 12.79 18.50
C MET A 730 -29.59 12.05 18.28
N LEU A 731 -28.56 12.38 19.07
CA LEU A 731 -27.27 11.72 19.01
C LEU A 731 -26.97 11.10 20.37
N SER A 732 -26.61 9.83 20.40
CA SER A 732 -26.30 9.13 21.65
C SER A 732 -25.20 8.09 21.45
N ILE A 733 -24.41 7.86 22.49
CA ILE A 733 -23.58 6.65 22.57
C ILE A 733 -24.46 5.42 22.81
N LYS A 734 -23.96 4.25 22.42
CA LYS A 734 -24.59 2.96 22.70
C LYS A 734 -24.67 2.72 24.22
N ASN A 735 -25.77 2.15 24.71
CA ASN A 735 -25.99 1.88 26.13
C ASN A 735 -25.85 3.13 27.02
N SER A 736 -26.25 4.30 26.50
CA SER A 736 -26.35 5.51 27.31
C SER A 736 -27.42 5.31 28.37
N ARG A 737 -27.06 5.51 29.65
CA ARG A 737 -28.02 5.45 30.77
C ARG A 737 -29.18 6.42 30.57
N PHE A 738 -28.92 7.55 29.92
CA PHE A 738 -29.95 8.50 29.54
C PHE A 738 -31.03 7.84 28.66
N MET A 739 -30.61 7.16 27.59
CA MET A 739 -31.52 6.49 26.66
C MET A 739 -32.22 5.29 27.28
N ASP A 740 -31.55 4.55 28.17
CA ASP A 740 -32.18 3.46 28.94
C ASP A 740 -33.33 3.96 29.81
N VAL A 741 -33.11 5.07 30.53
CA VAL A 741 -34.12 5.68 31.40
C VAL A 741 -35.23 6.31 30.56
N PHE A 742 -34.88 6.97 29.46
CA PHE A 742 -35.87 7.62 28.59
C PHE A 742 -36.81 6.58 27.95
N ASP A 743 -36.28 5.51 27.38
CA ASP A 743 -37.08 4.40 26.81
C ASP A 743 -37.96 3.72 27.86
N ARG A 744 -37.45 3.52 29.09
CA ARG A 744 -38.23 2.94 30.19
C ARG A 744 -39.38 3.85 30.61
N ASP A 745 -39.06 5.10 30.95
CA ASP A 745 -40.01 6.02 31.59
C ASP A 745 -41.06 6.52 30.60
N GLN A 746 -40.80 6.49 29.29
CA GLN A 746 -41.79 6.78 28.26
C GLN A 746 -43.02 5.87 28.36
N HIS A 747 -42.84 4.61 28.76
CA HIS A 747 -43.96 3.70 28.97
C HIS A 747 -44.81 4.07 30.18
N GLU A 748 -44.22 4.68 31.21
CA GLU A 748 -44.89 5.05 32.47
C GLU A 748 -45.62 6.40 32.35
N VAL A 749 -45.01 7.36 31.64
CA VAL A 749 -45.52 8.74 31.51
C VAL A 749 -46.56 8.87 30.39
N PHE A 750 -46.74 7.85 29.55
CA PHE A 750 -47.67 7.91 28.43
C PHE A 750 -49.13 8.09 28.89
N SER A 751 -49.66 9.31 28.68
CA SER A 751 -51.01 9.73 29.05
C SER A 751 -52.00 9.75 27.89
N GLY A 752 -51.57 9.33 26.68
CA GLY A 752 -52.31 9.51 25.43
C GLY A 752 -52.08 10.87 24.75
N TRP A 753 -51.49 11.85 25.44
CA TRP A 753 -51.10 13.14 24.85
C TRP A 753 -49.69 13.09 24.25
N TRP A 754 -49.56 13.53 23.01
CA TRP A 754 -48.31 13.45 22.23
C TRP A 754 -47.11 14.12 22.91
N ILE A 755 -47.31 15.33 23.44
CA ILE A 755 -46.23 16.20 23.92
C ILE A 755 -45.59 15.68 25.22
N GLU A 756 -46.32 14.93 26.05
CA GLU A 756 -45.93 14.64 27.43
C GLU A 756 -44.76 13.65 27.52
N HIS A 757 -44.87 12.48 26.89
CA HIS A 757 -43.86 11.42 26.91
C HIS A 757 -42.69 11.67 25.95
N SER A 758 -42.94 12.33 24.82
CA SER A 758 -41.95 12.43 23.74
C SER A 758 -41.06 13.68 23.86
N VAL A 759 -41.65 14.82 24.27
CA VAL A 759 -40.98 16.13 24.27
C VAL A 759 -40.77 16.68 25.67
N LEU A 760 -41.81 16.72 26.52
CA LEU A 760 -41.70 17.30 27.86
C LEU A 760 -40.84 16.44 28.79
N GLN A 761 -41.00 15.12 28.74
CA GLN A 761 -40.15 14.19 29.47
C GLN A 761 -38.69 14.31 29.05
N LEU A 762 -38.41 14.29 27.74
CA LEU A 762 -37.07 14.49 27.19
C LEU A 762 -36.48 15.81 27.71
N THR A 763 -37.23 16.91 27.61
CA THR A 763 -36.83 18.24 28.07
C THR A 763 -36.53 18.27 29.58
N ARG A 764 -37.33 17.60 30.42
CA ARG A 764 -37.07 17.52 31.87
C ARG A 764 -35.78 16.75 32.16
N MET A 765 -35.59 15.60 31.50
CA MET A 765 -34.43 14.74 31.68
C MET A 765 -33.13 15.41 31.21
N THR A 766 -33.14 16.02 30.02
CA THR A 766 -31.97 16.73 29.50
C THR A 766 -31.60 17.89 30.42
N ASN A 767 -32.58 18.70 30.84
CA ASN A 767 -32.33 19.82 31.75
C ASN A 767 -31.74 19.40 33.10
N ALA A 768 -32.19 18.27 33.65
CA ALA A 768 -31.66 17.73 34.90
C ALA A 768 -30.22 17.22 34.76
N LEU A 769 -29.82 16.74 33.57
CA LEU A 769 -28.53 16.08 33.34
C LEU A 769 -27.49 16.97 32.63
N MET A 770 -27.86 18.18 32.20
CA MET A 770 -26.91 19.17 31.69
C MET A 770 -25.90 19.63 32.74
N THR A 771 -26.22 19.54 34.03
CA THR A 771 -25.30 19.85 35.13
C THR A 771 -24.25 18.77 35.33
N VAL A 772 -24.44 17.57 34.77
CA VAL A 772 -23.50 16.46 34.84
C VAL A 772 -22.46 16.61 33.72
N PRO A 773 -21.15 16.70 34.05
CA PRO A 773 -20.11 16.86 33.04
C PRO A 773 -20.17 15.76 31.97
N ASN A 774 -20.11 16.17 30.70
CA ASN A 774 -20.08 15.28 29.52
C ASN A 774 -21.30 14.36 29.34
N GLU A 775 -22.41 14.59 30.05
CA GLU A 775 -23.59 13.71 29.96
C GLU A 775 -24.56 14.15 28.84
N VAL A 776 -24.95 15.43 28.83
CA VAL A 776 -25.90 15.99 27.84
C VAL A 776 -25.38 17.33 27.31
N LEU A 777 -25.39 17.47 25.99
CA LEU A 777 -25.22 18.74 25.28
C LEU A 777 -26.52 19.13 24.60
N ILE A 778 -27.03 20.32 24.90
CA ILE A 778 -28.16 20.91 24.18
C ILE A 778 -27.63 22.07 23.34
N LEU A 779 -27.77 21.95 22.03
CA LEU A 779 -27.42 22.99 21.08
C LEU A 779 -28.55 23.99 20.94
N GLU A 780 -28.19 25.26 20.78
CA GLU A 780 -29.16 26.32 20.54
C GLU A 780 -29.93 26.07 19.25
N ARG A 781 -31.21 26.47 19.25
CA ARG A 781 -32.14 26.22 18.15
C ARG A 781 -31.55 26.67 16.81
N HIS A 782 -30.95 27.86 16.78
CA HIS A 782 -30.35 28.41 15.57
C HIS A 782 -29.04 27.71 15.16
N ALA A 783 -28.33 27.05 16.09
CA ALA A 783 -27.12 26.28 15.82
C ALA A 783 -27.42 24.85 15.34
N PHE A 784 -28.62 24.31 15.60
CA PHE A 784 -28.98 22.92 15.29
C PHE A 784 -30.05 22.77 14.19
N ILE A 785 -31.13 23.56 14.27
CA ILE A 785 -32.28 23.58 13.32
C ILE A 785 -32.78 25.04 13.15
N PRO A 786 -32.15 25.85 12.27
CA PRO A 786 -32.54 27.25 12.09
C PRO A 786 -33.95 27.39 11.49
N ASP A 787 -34.72 28.37 11.98
CA ASP A 787 -36.15 28.52 11.77
C ASP A 787 -36.57 29.64 10.81
N GLY A 788 -35.62 30.24 10.08
CA GLY A 788 -35.90 31.33 9.16
C GLY A 788 -34.81 31.55 8.13
N TRP A 789 -35.22 32.08 6.97
CA TRP A 789 -34.41 32.18 5.75
C TRP A 789 -34.30 33.64 5.26
N ASP A 790 -33.70 34.54 6.06
CA ASP A 790 -33.27 35.84 5.52
C ASP A 790 -31.95 35.70 4.73
N ASP A 791 -31.73 36.56 3.74
CA ASP A 791 -30.56 36.51 2.84
C ASP A 791 -29.21 36.57 3.58
N ASP A 792 -29.16 37.20 4.76
CA ASP A 792 -27.94 37.39 5.55
C ASP A 792 -27.59 36.15 6.39
N ARG A 793 -28.57 35.26 6.64
CA ARG A 793 -28.37 33.92 7.24
C ARG A 793 -27.91 32.87 6.22
N HIS A 794 -28.31 33.00 4.95
CA HIS A 794 -27.86 32.11 3.87
C HIS A 794 -26.35 32.18 3.65
N ALA A 795 -25.76 33.38 3.69
CA ALA A 795 -24.33 33.56 3.47
C ALA A 795 -23.47 32.90 4.58
N ARG A 796 -24.02 32.76 5.80
CA ARG A 796 -23.34 32.15 6.95
C ARG A 796 -23.33 30.62 6.88
N LEU A 797 -24.39 30.02 6.33
CA LEU A 797 -24.51 28.58 6.03
C LEU A 797 -23.42 28.03 5.10
N PHE A 798 -22.70 28.89 4.37
CA PHE A 798 -21.64 28.50 3.42
C PHE A 798 -20.25 29.05 3.77
N ARG A 799 -20.05 29.63 4.97
CA ARG A 799 -18.72 30.07 5.42
C ARG A 799 -17.79 28.89 5.72
N ARG A 800 -16.48 29.15 5.54
CA ARG A 800 -15.39 28.17 5.71
C ARG A 800 -15.28 27.69 7.17
N HIS A 801 -15.15 26.38 7.36
CA HIS A 801 -15.05 25.75 8.69
C HIS A 801 -13.71 26.06 9.38
N PRO A 802 -13.71 26.40 10.68
CA PRO A 802 -12.52 26.33 11.52
C PRO A 802 -12.25 24.88 11.96
N SER A 803 -10.99 24.45 11.91
CA SER A 803 -10.53 23.07 12.12
C SER A 803 -10.27 22.68 13.59
N GLN A 804 -10.66 23.50 14.56
CA GLN A 804 -10.48 23.20 15.99
C GLN A 804 -11.69 22.48 16.58
N ALA A 805 -11.46 21.48 17.42
CA ALA A 805 -12.49 20.85 18.25
C ALA A 805 -13.15 21.90 19.17
N VAL A 806 -14.45 21.72 19.46
CA VAL A 806 -15.13 22.55 20.46
C VAL A 806 -14.70 22.03 21.83
N GLY A 807 -13.71 22.67 22.45
CA GLY A 807 -13.31 22.38 23.82
C GLY A 807 -14.14 23.21 24.79
N ILE A 808 -14.69 22.57 25.82
CA ILE A 808 -15.13 23.27 27.03
C ILE A 808 -13.89 23.41 27.90
N GLU A 809 -13.52 24.63 28.30
CA GLU A 809 -12.54 24.81 29.36
C GLU A 809 -13.10 24.21 30.66
N ASP A 810 -12.32 23.34 31.30
CA ASP A 810 -12.66 22.65 32.56
C ASP A 810 -13.13 23.65 33.62
N ARG A 811 -14.44 23.80 33.78
CA ARG A 811 -15.03 24.50 34.93
C ARG A 811 -15.59 23.44 35.87
N GLN A 812 -15.02 23.33 37.07
CA GLN A 812 -15.55 22.48 38.14
C GLN A 812 -16.92 23.02 38.58
N ILE A 813 -17.97 22.26 38.29
CA ILE A 813 -19.33 22.49 38.83
C ILE A 813 -19.34 21.95 40.27
N THR A 814 -19.76 22.76 41.24
CA THR A 814 -19.82 22.35 42.65
C THR A 814 -21.15 21.70 42.99
N LEU A 815 -21.19 20.89 44.05
CA LEU A 815 -22.40 20.21 44.52
C LEU A 815 -23.53 21.16 44.95
N GLU A 816 -23.20 22.43 45.24
CA GLU A 816 -24.20 23.46 45.56
C GLU A 816 -25.02 23.88 44.32
N ASP A 817 -24.45 23.81 43.11
CA ASP A 817 -25.14 24.15 41.86
C ASP A 817 -26.21 23.11 41.44
N MET A 818 -26.17 21.90 42.03
CA MET A 818 -27.04 20.78 41.64
C MET A 818 -28.33 20.64 42.48
N ASN A 819 -28.49 21.44 43.54
CA ASN A 819 -29.62 21.31 44.46
C ASN A 819 -30.84 22.17 44.10
N ASP A 820 -30.76 22.98 43.04
CA ASP A 820 -31.73 24.03 42.79
C ASP A 820 -32.67 23.67 41.63
N THR A 821 -33.98 23.91 41.84
CA THR A 821 -35.06 23.44 40.95
C THR A 821 -34.83 23.77 39.47
N VAL A 822 -35.39 22.97 38.55
CA VAL A 822 -35.35 23.20 37.08
C VAL A 822 -35.62 24.68 36.73
N PHE A 823 -36.49 25.36 37.47
CA PHE A 823 -36.85 26.76 37.24
C PHE A 823 -35.74 27.79 37.56
N SER A 824 -34.87 27.55 38.55
CA SER A 824 -33.76 28.46 38.90
C SER A 824 -32.57 28.31 37.94
N TYR A 825 -32.28 27.08 37.50
CA TYR A 825 -31.31 26.85 36.42
C TYR A 825 -31.78 27.44 35.08
N TRP A 826 -33.09 27.43 34.81
CA TRP A 826 -33.67 28.11 33.63
C TRP A 826 -33.41 29.62 33.65
N ASN A 827 -33.55 30.28 34.81
CA ASN A 827 -33.19 31.69 34.96
C ASN A 827 -31.66 31.91 34.86
N TRP A 828 -30.85 30.97 35.36
CA TRP A 828 -29.40 31.01 35.23
C TRP A 828 -28.92 30.87 33.77
N SER A 829 -29.45 29.90 33.02
CA SER A 829 -29.20 29.68 31.59
C SER A 829 -29.48 30.92 30.74
N ARG A 830 -30.55 31.66 31.08
CA ARG A 830 -30.86 32.95 30.46
C ARG A 830 -29.91 34.07 30.85
N SER A 831 -29.26 33.99 32.01
CA SER A 831 -28.38 35.03 32.55
C SER A 831 -26.89 34.82 32.24
N ARG A 832 -26.49 33.63 31.77
CA ARG A 832 -25.08 33.35 31.45
C ARG A 832 -24.69 33.99 30.12
N PRO A 833 -23.48 34.59 30.02
CA PRO A 833 -22.91 34.96 28.72
C PRO A 833 -22.68 33.67 27.92
N ARG A 834 -23.38 33.54 26.79
CA ARG A 834 -23.25 32.39 25.89
C ARG A 834 -21.91 32.45 25.18
N GLN A 835 -21.26 31.30 25.04
CA GLN A 835 -19.99 31.24 24.31
C GLN A 835 -20.22 31.24 22.81
N ASP A 836 -19.28 31.79 22.06
CA ASP A 836 -19.42 31.95 20.60
C ASP A 836 -19.73 30.64 19.89
N TRP A 837 -19.19 29.50 20.36
CA TRP A 837 -19.43 28.18 19.79
C TRP A 837 -20.86 27.65 20.02
N GLU A 838 -21.54 28.06 21.09
CA GLU A 838 -22.94 27.70 21.39
C GLU A 838 -23.91 28.42 20.46
N LEU A 839 -23.44 29.54 19.90
CA LEU A 839 -24.11 30.35 18.89
C LEU A 839 -23.47 30.16 17.50
N ASP A 840 -22.46 29.30 17.37
CA ASP A 840 -21.71 29.09 16.13
C ASP A 840 -22.37 28.06 15.23
N TYR A 841 -23.21 28.62 14.40
CA TYR A 841 -23.64 28.20 13.07
C TYR A 841 -22.65 27.35 12.25
N SER A 842 -21.34 27.47 12.39
CA SER A 842 -20.42 26.93 11.38
C SER A 842 -20.26 25.40 11.35
N LYS A 843 -20.66 24.63 12.38
CA LYS A 843 -20.17 23.23 12.48
C LYS A 843 -21.13 22.13 12.08
N SER A 844 -22.44 22.25 12.25
CA SER A 844 -23.37 21.13 12.01
C SER A 844 -24.81 21.63 11.91
N TYR A 845 -25.48 21.40 10.79
CA TYR A 845 -26.89 21.75 10.63
C TYR A 845 -27.71 20.59 10.13
N THR A 846 -28.93 20.51 10.62
CA THR A 846 -30.00 19.71 10.06
C THR A 846 -31.17 20.62 9.67
N ILE A 847 -31.80 20.35 8.53
CA ILE A 847 -32.99 21.09 8.07
C ILE A 847 -34.20 20.16 7.99
N HIS A 848 -35.38 20.64 8.38
CA HIS A 848 -36.63 20.01 7.99
C HIS A 848 -36.91 20.35 6.53
N ALA A 849 -36.55 19.44 5.63
CA ALA A 849 -36.83 19.55 4.21
C ALA A 849 -38.22 18.98 3.96
N LEU A 850 -39.24 19.83 3.79
CA LEU A 850 -40.46 19.58 2.98
C LEU A 850 -41.49 20.74 2.98
N SER A 851 -41.08 22.01 3.17
CA SER A 851 -41.97 23.14 2.87
C SER A 851 -41.92 23.47 1.35
N PRO A 852 -43.06 23.50 0.63
CA PRO A 852 -43.12 23.61 -0.84
C PRO A 852 -42.32 24.75 -1.50
N PRO A 853 -42.20 25.96 -0.90
CA PRO A 853 -41.41 27.06 -1.47
C PRO A 853 -39.91 26.76 -1.64
N LEU A 854 -39.34 25.88 -0.82
CA LEU A 854 -37.89 25.58 -0.81
C LEU A 854 -37.47 24.71 -2.00
N HIS A 855 -38.37 23.84 -2.49
CA HIS A 855 -38.11 22.95 -3.61
C HIS A 855 -37.76 23.73 -4.89
N ASP A 856 -38.47 24.83 -5.12
CA ASP A 856 -38.28 25.68 -6.30
C ASP A 856 -37.03 26.56 -6.21
N TYR A 857 -36.64 27.01 -5.01
CA TYR A 857 -35.43 27.82 -4.81
C TYR A 857 -34.14 26.99 -5.01
N LEU A 858 -34.06 25.80 -4.41
CA LEU A 858 -32.89 24.91 -4.52
C LEU A 858 -32.70 24.38 -5.95
N ARG A 859 -33.79 24.21 -6.70
CA ARG A 859 -33.75 23.79 -8.11
C ARG A 859 -33.23 24.90 -9.04
N ARG A 860 -33.47 26.17 -8.69
CA ARG A 860 -33.13 27.34 -9.52
C ARG A 860 -31.74 27.92 -9.23
N ASN A 861 -31.12 27.59 -8.09
CA ASN A 861 -29.83 28.17 -7.69
C ASN A 861 -28.65 27.19 -7.95
N PRO A 862 -27.73 27.45 -8.90
CA PRO A 862 -26.67 26.52 -9.28
C PRO A 862 -25.64 26.23 -8.18
N LEU A 863 -25.45 27.18 -7.24
CA LEU A 863 -24.61 27.03 -6.05
C LEU A 863 -25.23 26.09 -5.00
N ALA A 864 -26.54 25.82 -5.10
CA ALA A 864 -27.28 24.87 -4.27
C ALA A 864 -27.37 23.47 -4.90
N ARG A 865 -26.58 23.17 -5.94
CA ARG A 865 -26.28 21.79 -6.33
C ARG A 865 -25.48 21.15 -5.19
N PHE A 866 -26.21 20.66 -4.19
CA PHE A 866 -25.68 20.06 -2.98
C PHE A 866 -24.74 18.91 -3.30
N THR A 867 -23.46 19.16 -3.02
CA THR A 867 -22.48 18.18 -2.59
C THR A 867 -23.01 17.47 -1.34
N PHE A 868 -23.72 16.35 -1.54
CA PHE A 868 -23.99 15.35 -0.50
C PHE A 868 -22.76 14.47 -0.19
N LEU A 869 -21.67 14.74 -0.89
CA LEU A 869 -20.36 14.26 -0.53
C LEU A 869 -19.65 15.45 0.11
N PRO A 870 -18.78 15.26 1.11
CA PRO A 870 -17.63 16.14 1.14
C PRO A 870 -17.12 16.17 -0.30
N LYS A 871 -16.77 17.34 -0.84
CA LYS A 871 -15.64 17.30 -1.77
C LYS A 871 -14.59 16.49 -1.02
N ALA A 872 -14.41 15.25 -1.41
CA ALA A 872 -13.22 14.50 -1.14
C ALA A 872 -12.14 15.33 -1.82
N THR A 873 -11.67 16.37 -1.13
CA THR A 873 -10.25 16.61 -1.10
C THR A 873 -9.68 15.29 -0.60
N SER A 874 -9.32 14.46 -1.57
CA SER A 874 -8.21 13.53 -1.50
C SER A 874 -7.48 13.58 -0.16
N THR A 875 -7.91 12.75 0.78
CA THR A 875 -7.11 12.24 1.90
C THR A 875 -7.81 11.01 2.41
#